data_AF-A0A4Y8WBP4-F1
#
_entry.id   AF-A0A4Y8WBP4-F1
#
_cell.length_a   1.000
_cell.length_b   1.000
_cell.length_c   1.000
_cell.angle_alpha   90.00
_cell.angle_beta   90.00
_cell.angle_gamma   90.00
#
_symmetry.space_group_name_H-M   'P 1'
#
loop_
_entity.id
_entity.type
_entity.pdbx_description
1 polymer ?
#
loop_
_entity_poly.entity_id
_entity_poly.type
_entity_poly.pdbx_seq_one_letter_code
_entity_poly.pdbx_strand_id
1 'polypeptide(L)'
;MKLNNISIALALILPMGANAAYNDAGTDYSNAVTNTYIWNAALEPIELVNSILCFTEQFNSVEFVNQGPYSVLADESVCFDDEEDGSSGQSSGATNTPSYMTAIANITRQDDFSPLYVNFWLPEMGTGSDEQAIKFKAEITGGATDDNPFGAFQFNFDFFDNFTANNSLGGGEVKTINSVPGSIGFTMYESATFGSDFYEQSASVLMSSDRSSGVALTGVNRTWDGQTSFALAYNSTHVLVQSVSGDFADLPYKSGVNSGQCLSRTSFDSFVHQYDLFNSTTGAQVQINSGFPIKYDSDANGSYDSYGHIGYWGVWTETEGALTSGDTVVRDNNGVETSYTYVNAPGRLIKNTVKTLALANARGIRFSYWDDAIFADNNYDQWVVNYLTVADDAVGSDGFYKTGKLSWGENGPEITEQTPDQILLSAFDSLYMYSEQLGGEVKFLQGQTALTYYEQSFVNGSETGSGELLQSGSVTLTCYDNCPIGTLELADLTNYSGAGSPFETTSGPFTYTFSSSGGNALTLVSTNSSEPVRYAASLTQSNIDSTPHSWGVRSGPMITGSVSNSYDIYDPSIVTEFYVWETGIQTWNQLSTVRDSSNNIVSFEKPLQLVYQHTDANDRSGNAGDYDGQTFLINYGGNGSLWGIPNDSGSGQYRPAFSLADGVLLGSTNQYAVKALDIEQTMQLASGQCGDLTLTDPAVDVPTGVTGSADIGDMPIVEGDPSVIAGVTQ
;
A
#
# COMPACT_ATOMS: atom_id res chain seq x y z
N MET A 1 -61.99 8.99 43.93
CA MET A 1 -62.14 7.64 44.53
C MET A 1 -60.75 7.05 44.57
N LYS A 2 -60.19 6.87 45.78
CA LYS A 2 -58.87 6.27 46.01
C LYS A 2 -58.92 4.80 45.60
N LEU A 3 -57.85 4.30 44.98
CA LEU A 3 -57.35 2.95 45.27
C LEU A 3 -55.85 2.89 44.99
N ASN A 4 -55.17 2.36 46.00
CA ASN A 4 -53.73 2.29 46.20
C ASN A 4 -53.17 0.95 45.68
N ASN A 5 -51.89 1.01 45.32
CA ASN A 5 -50.84 -0.02 45.45
C ASN A 5 -50.90 -1.27 44.54
N ILE A 6 -49.81 -1.49 43.80
CA ILE A 6 -48.82 -2.54 44.06
C ILE A 6 -47.55 -2.20 43.27
N SER A 7 -46.44 -1.95 43.98
CA SER A 7 -45.11 -1.82 43.41
C SER A 7 -44.54 -3.21 43.14
N ILE A 8 -44.39 -3.58 41.87
CA ILE A 8 -43.63 -4.76 41.44
C ILE A 8 -42.20 -4.29 41.21
N ALA A 9 -41.27 -4.80 42.01
CA ALA A 9 -39.84 -4.67 41.76
C ALA A 9 -39.50 -5.49 40.51
N LEU A 10 -39.28 -4.79 39.39
CA LEU A 10 -38.74 -5.38 38.17
C LEU A 10 -37.23 -5.58 38.40
N ALA A 11 -36.81 -6.82 38.61
CA ALA A 11 -35.40 -7.17 38.53
C ALA A 11 -34.95 -6.91 37.09
N LEU A 12 -34.04 -5.96 36.89
CA LEU A 12 -33.29 -5.83 35.65
C LEU A 12 -32.48 -7.12 35.46
N ILE A 13 -33.00 -8.00 34.60
CA ILE A 13 -32.18 -9.01 33.95
C ILE A 13 -31.37 -8.21 32.92
N LEU A 14 -30.11 -7.91 33.24
CA LEU A 14 -29.12 -7.53 32.24
C LEU A 14 -29.13 -8.63 31.17
N PRO A 15 -29.36 -8.31 29.88
CA PRO A 15 -29.09 -9.29 28.85
C PRO A 15 -27.59 -9.61 28.93
N MET A 16 -27.28 -10.87 29.23
CA MET A 16 -25.98 -11.43 28.87
C MET A 16 -25.80 -11.11 27.38
N GLY A 17 -24.88 -10.21 27.06
CA GLY A 17 -24.54 -9.91 25.67
C GLY A 17 -24.14 -11.21 25.00
N ALA A 18 -24.99 -11.70 24.10
CA ALA A 18 -24.51 -12.54 23.03
C ALA A 18 -23.51 -11.67 22.28
N ASN A 19 -22.21 -11.95 22.40
CA ASN A 19 -21.24 -11.35 21.51
C ASN A 19 -21.66 -11.78 20.10
N ALA A 20 -22.03 -10.80 19.27
CA ALA A 20 -22.26 -11.03 17.86
C ALA A 20 -20.99 -11.66 17.27
N ALA A 21 -21.13 -12.66 16.41
CA ALA A 21 -19.99 -13.16 15.65
C ALA A 21 -19.45 -12.02 14.76
N TYR A 22 -18.16 -12.04 14.42
CA TYR A 22 -17.56 -10.95 13.66
C TYR A 22 -18.26 -10.71 12.30
N ASN A 23 -18.86 -11.76 11.73
CA ASN A 23 -19.58 -11.74 10.46
C ASN A 23 -21.10 -11.60 10.60
N ASP A 24 -21.62 -11.33 11.80
CA ASP A 24 -23.04 -11.03 11.99
C ASP A 24 -23.42 -9.72 11.28
N ALA A 25 -24.66 -9.65 10.79
CA ALA A 25 -25.13 -8.48 10.07
C ALA A 25 -25.05 -7.20 10.92
N GLY A 26 -24.47 -6.14 10.35
CA GLY A 26 -24.31 -4.83 10.97
C GLY A 26 -22.96 -4.60 11.65
N THR A 27 -22.05 -5.59 11.66
CA THR A 27 -20.64 -5.36 12.00
C THR A 27 -19.90 -4.64 10.88
N ASP A 28 -18.79 -3.98 11.20
CA ASP A 28 -17.94 -3.34 10.18
C ASP A 28 -17.48 -4.36 9.14
N TYR A 29 -17.14 -5.59 9.56
CA TYR A 29 -16.79 -6.69 8.65
C TYR A 29 -17.91 -7.01 7.65
N SER A 30 -19.16 -7.10 8.11
CA SER A 30 -20.30 -7.42 7.24
C SER A 30 -20.70 -6.27 6.31
N ASN A 31 -20.33 -5.04 6.66
CA ASN A 31 -20.61 -3.83 5.90
C ASN A 31 -19.44 -3.44 4.97
N ALA A 32 -18.27 -4.08 5.11
CA ALA A 32 -17.11 -3.82 4.28
C ALA A 32 -17.42 -4.15 2.80
N VAL A 33 -17.18 -3.16 1.94
CA VAL A 33 -17.40 -3.28 0.49
C VAL A 33 -16.17 -3.90 -0.15
N THR A 34 -16.40 -4.79 -1.10
CA THR A 34 -15.35 -5.41 -1.92
C THR A 34 -15.57 -4.96 -3.36
N ASN A 35 -14.55 -4.31 -3.93
CA ASN A 35 -14.47 -3.98 -5.34
C ASN A 35 -13.97 -5.21 -6.11
N THR A 36 -14.51 -5.43 -7.30
CA THR A 36 -14.12 -6.55 -8.15
C THR A 36 -14.19 -6.12 -9.60
N TYR A 37 -13.08 -6.29 -10.31
CA TYR A 37 -12.95 -5.94 -11.71
C TYR A 37 -12.40 -7.14 -12.50
N ILE A 38 -12.68 -7.19 -13.81
CA ILE A 38 -12.23 -8.26 -14.68
C ILE A 38 -11.18 -7.70 -15.62
N TRP A 39 -9.96 -8.23 -15.53
CA TRP A 39 -8.89 -7.91 -16.44
C TRP A 39 -8.90 -8.81 -17.67
N ASN A 40 -8.81 -8.21 -18.86
CA ASN A 40 -8.59 -8.90 -20.12
C ASN A 40 -7.97 -7.91 -21.11
N ALA A 41 -6.78 -8.23 -21.64
CA ALA A 41 -6.06 -7.37 -22.59
C ALA A 41 -6.90 -6.93 -23.82
N ALA A 42 -7.87 -7.74 -24.26
CA ALA A 42 -8.72 -7.36 -25.38
C ALA A 42 -9.77 -6.28 -25.04
N LEU A 43 -9.95 -5.95 -23.75
CA LEU A 43 -10.86 -4.94 -23.24
C LEU A 43 -10.17 -3.61 -22.93
N GLU A 44 -8.83 -3.54 -22.97
CA GLU A 44 -8.06 -2.32 -22.73
C GLU A 44 -8.60 -1.12 -23.53
N PRO A 45 -8.93 -1.23 -24.84
CA PRO A 45 -9.52 -0.09 -25.56
C PRO A 45 -10.90 0.37 -25.12
N ILE A 46 -11.61 -0.48 -24.39
CA ILE A 46 -12.96 -0.24 -23.92
C ILE A 46 -12.93 0.35 -22.50
N GLU A 47 -11.83 0.19 -21.77
CA GLU A 47 -11.67 0.71 -20.41
C GLU A 47 -11.79 2.23 -20.38
N LEU A 48 -11.12 2.94 -21.31
CA LEU A 48 -11.26 4.39 -21.46
C LEU A 48 -12.72 4.85 -21.59
N VAL A 49 -13.56 4.07 -22.28
CA VAL A 49 -14.99 4.39 -22.42
C VAL A 49 -15.68 4.37 -21.06
N ASN A 50 -15.38 3.38 -20.22
CA ASN A 50 -15.95 3.31 -18.87
C ASN A 50 -15.46 4.46 -18.00
N SER A 51 -14.17 4.78 -18.03
CA SER A 51 -13.57 5.87 -17.27
C SER A 51 -14.17 7.23 -17.63
N ILE A 52 -14.30 7.51 -18.93
CA ILE A 52 -14.94 8.72 -19.45
C ILE A 52 -16.40 8.81 -19.00
N LEU A 53 -17.16 7.71 -19.13
CA LEU A 53 -18.58 7.71 -18.74
C LEU A 53 -18.74 7.92 -17.23
N CYS A 54 -17.92 7.26 -16.41
CA CYS A 54 -17.85 7.49 -14.97
C CYS A 54 -17.57 8.97 -14.66
N PHE A 55 -16.57 9.55 -15.32
CA PHE A 55 -16.17 10.93 -15.05
C PHE A 55 -17.26 11.94 -15.41
N THR A 56 -17.91 11.74 -16.56
CA THR A 56 -19.00 12.63 -17.02
C THR A 56 -20.29 12.49 -16.21
N GLU A 57 -20.51 11.36 -15.54
CA GLU A 57 -21.64 11.18 -14.61
C GLU A 57 -21.59 12.21 -13.48
N GLN A 58 -20.38 12.58 -13.04
CA GLN A 58 -20.16 13.54 -11.96
C GLN A 58 -20.55 14.99 -12.32
N PHE A 59 -20.90 15.27 -13.56
CA PHE A 59 -21.21 16.63 -14.02
C PHE A 59 -22.69 17.00 -13.84
N ASN A 60 -23.54 16.03 -13.48
CA ASN A 60 -24.99 16.17 -13.29
C ASN A 60 -25.72 16.95 -14.41
N SER A 61 -25.33 16.66 -15.66
CA SER A 61 -25.70 17.41 -16.87
C SER A 61 -27.21 17.60 -17.09
N VAL A 62 -28.03 16.67 -16.58
CA VAL A 62 -29.49 16.67 -16.81
C VAL A 62 -30.21 17.73 -15.96
N GLU A 63 -29.65 18.15 -14.83
CA GLU A 63 -30.26 19.18 -13.98
C GLU A 63 -30.09 20.60 -14.55
N PHE A 64 -29.04 20.82 -15.34
CA PHE A 64 -28.63 22.14 -15.81
C PHE A 64 -29.02 22.44 -17.27
N VAL A 65 -29.92 21.63 -17.86
CA VAL A 65 -30.39 21.83 -19.23
C VAL A 65 -30.99 23.23 -19.41
N ASN A 66 -30.42 24.00 -20.34
CA ASN A 66 -30.83 25.38 -20.65
C ASN A 66 -30.71 26.38 -19.48
N GLN A 67 -29.92 26.08 -18.44
CA GLN A 67 -29.66 27.00 -17.32
C GLN A 67 -28.47 27.94 -17.57
N GLY A 68 -27.73 27.73 -18.66
CA GLY A 68 -26.49 28.44 -18.98
C GLY A 68 -25.24 27.71 -18.47
N PRO A 69 -24.04 28.28 -18.70
CA PRO A 69 -22.80 27.65 -18.29
C PRO A 69 -22.62 27.57 -16.77
N TYR A 70 -22.05 26.47 -16.27
CA TYR A 70 -21.74 26.26 -14.86
C TYR A 70 -20.39 25.56 -14.67
N SER A 71 -19.82 25.65 -13.48
CA SER A 71 -18.55 25.00 -13.11
C SER A 71 -18.78 23.72 -12.30
N VAL A 72 -17.92 22.74 -12.53
CA VAL A 72 -17.94 21.41 -11.91
C VAL A 72 -16.55 21.11 -11.34
N LEU A 73 -16.51 20.53 -10.15
CA LEU A 73 -15.33 19.84 -9.62
C LEU A 73 -15.61 18.33 -9.65
N ALA A 74 -14.98 17.63 -10.60
CA ALA A 74 -15.15 16.20 -10.76
C ALA A 74 -13.93 15.46 -10.25
N ASP A 75 -14.17 14.36 -9.57
CA ASP A 75 -13.17 13.52 -8.95
C ASP A 75 -12.61 12.51 -9.97
N GLU A 76 -11.40 12.75 -10.47
CA GLU A 76 -10.75 11.87 -11.44
C GLU A 76 -10.35 10.53 -10.84
N SER A 77 -10.01 10.47 -9.54
CA SER A 77 -9.51 9.25 -8.89
C SER A 77 -10.57 8.16 -8.75
N VAL A 78 -11.84 8.50 -8.97
CA VAL A 78 -12.97 7.56 -8.94
C VAL A 78 -13.17 6.87 -10.30
N CYS A 79 -12.62 7.44 -11.36
CA CYS A 79 -12.95 7.07 -12.73
C CYS A 79 -11.72 6.75 -13.61
N PHE A 80 -10.56 7.29 -13.28
CA PHE A 80 -9.29 7.01 -13.92
C PHE A 80 -8.36 6.44 -12.84
N ASP A 81 -8.23 5.11 -12.81
CA ASP A 81 -7.26 4.45 -11.95
C ASP A 81 -5.88 4.56 -12.63
N ASP A 82 -4.88 5.13 -11.94
CA ASP A 82 -3.50 5.30 -12.42
C ASP A 82 -2.72 3.95 -12.53
N GLU A 83 -3.39 2.85 -12.89
CA GLU A 83 -2.76 1.52 -13.02
C GLU A 83 -2.11 1.30 -14.41
N GLU A 84 -2.28 2.22 -15.36
CA GLU A 84 -1.67 2.13 -16.70
C GLU A 84 -0.23 2.69 -16.75
N ASP A 85 0.68 2.11 -15.97
CA ASP A 85 2.05 1.93 -16.47
C ASP A 85 2.76 0.80 -15.71
N GLY A 86 3.09 -0.26 -16.43
CA GLY A 86 3.84 -1.42 -15.92
C GLY A 86 5.31 -1.13 -15.53
N SER A 87 5.64 0.11 -15.14
CA SER A 87 6.98 0.55 -14.76
C SER A 87 7.09 1.23 -13.38
N SER A 88 6.03 1.38 -12.59
CA SER A 88 6.12 1.96 -11.23
C SER A 88 5.13 1.33 -10.24
N GLY A 89 5.24 0.01 -10.06
CA GLY A 89 4.60 -0.72 -8.96
C GLY A 89 5.18 -0.36 -7.59
N GLN A 90 4.90 0.84 -7.09
CA GLN A 90 5.25 1.30 -5.73
C GLN A 90 4.23 2.31 -5.17
N SER A 91 2.91 2.05 -5.25
CA SER A 91 1.95 2.67 -4.30
C SER A 91 0.58 1.99 -4.32
N SER A 92 0.48 0.77 -3.78
CA SER A 92 -0.80 0.15 -3.44
C SER A 92 -1.39 0.74 -2.13
N GLY A 93 -1.50 2.07 -2.09
CA GLY A 93 -2.00 2.82 -0.92
C GLY A 93 -2.70 4.14 -1.25
N ALA A 94 -3.03 4.43 -2.51
CA ALA A 94 -3.62 5.71 -2.93
C ALA A 94 -5.01 5.62 -3.58
N THR A 95 -5.66 4.46 -3.64
CA THR A 95 -6.89 4.27 -4.44
C THR A 95 -8.19 4.76 -3.79
N ASN A 96 -8.16 5.80 -2.96
CA ASN A 96 -9.39 6.41 -2.47
C ASN A 96 -9.27 7.90 -2.14
N THR A 97 -8.24 8.57 -2.68
CA THR A 97 -8.04 10.00 -2.50
C THR A 97 -8.63 10.76 -3.70
N PRO A 98 -9.83 11.39 -3.60
CA PRO A 98 -10.33 12.35 -4.56
C PRO A 98 -9.26 13.24 -5.16
N SER A 99 -9.22 13.34 -6.48
CA SER A 99 -8.43 14.36 -7.15
C SER A 99 -9.38 15.16 -8.02
N TYR A 100 -9.59 16.43 -7.67
CA TYR A 100 -10.65 17.23 -8.29
C TYR A 100 -10.12 17.98 -9.51
N MET A 101 -10.68 17.64 -10.67
CA MET A 101 -10.49 18.37 -11.91
C MET A 101 -11.62 19.40 -12.10
N THR A 102 -11.24 20.62 -12.50
CA THR A 102 -12.21 21.66 -12.83
C THR A 102 -12.69 21.49 -14.27
N ALA A 103 -14.00 21.43 -14.45
CA ALA A 103 -14.65 21.46 -15.76
C ALA A 103 -15.69 22.58 -15.84
N ILE A 104 -15.78 23.23 -17.01
CA ILE A 104 -16.87 24.16 -17.33
C ILE A 104 -17.85 23.44 -18.25
N ALA A 105 -19.13 23.51 -17.91
CA ALA A 105 -20.21 22.79 -18.57
C ALA A 105 -21.24 23.74 -19.17
N ASN A 106 -21.74 23.42 -20.37
CA ASN A 106 -22.90 24.10 -20.95
C ASN A 106 -23.80 23.11 -21.70
N ILE A 107 -25.04 22.98 -21.22
CA ILE A 107 -25.98 21.96 -21.67
C ILE A 107 -27.19 22.64 -22.31
N THR A 108 -27.49 22.27 -23.53
CA THR A 108 -28.58 22.89 -24.30
C THR A 108 -29.49 21.86 -24.95
N ARG A 109 -30.78 22.18 -24.99
CA ARG A 109 -31.80 21.38 -25.67
C ARG A 109 -32.89 22.28 -26.23
N GLN A 110 -33.17 22.14 -27.52
CA GLN A 110 -34.20 22.98 -28.17
C GLN A 110 -35.62 22.64 -27.70
N ASP A 111 -35.94 21.35 -27.62
CA ASP A 111 -37.22 20.81 -27.14
C ASP A 111 -37.08 19.33 -26.76
N ASP A 112 -38.15 18.73 -26.23
CA ASP A 112 -38.16 17.34 -25.74
C ASP A 112 -37.94 16.26 -26.81
N PHE A 113 -37.92 16.63 -28.10
CA PHE A 113 -37.69 15.72 -29.22
C PHE A 113 -36.35 15.98 -29.92
N SER A 114 -35.69 17.08 -29.57
CA SER A 114 -34.39 17.44 -30.11
C SER A 114 -33.26 16.79 -29.30
N PRO A 115 -32.08 16.57 -29.93
CA PRO A 115 -30.90 16.09 -29.22
C PRO A 115 -30.52 17.01 -28.07
N LEU A 116 -30.02 16.40 -26.99
CA LEU A 116 -29.39 17.11 -25.89
C LEU A 116 -27.90 17.29 -26.23
N TYR A 117 -27.45 18.54 -26.30
CA TYR A 117 -26.05 18.87 -26.51
C TYR A 117 -25.38 19.19 -25.19
N VAL A 118 -24.28 18.50 -24.94
CA VAL A 118 -23.52 18.55 -23.70
C VAL A 118 -22.09 18.93 -24.05
N ASN A 119 -21.66 20.13 -23.68
CA ASN A 119 -20.34 20.66 -24.01
C ASN A 119 -19.54 20.87 -22.72
N PHE A 120 -18.30 20.38 -22.67
CA PHE A 120 -17.39 20.62 -21.55
C PHE A 120 -16.03 21.15 -21.99
N TRP A 121 -15.46 22.01 -21.15
CA TRP A 121 -14.09 22.50 -21.26
C TRP A 121 -13.33 22.13 -20.00
N LEU A 122 -12.21 21.44 -20.15
CA LEU A 122 -11.29 21.09 -19.08
C LEU A 122 -9.97 21.83 -19.34
N PRO A 123 -9.75 22.99 -18.70
CA PRO A 123 -8.67 23.92 -19.07
C PRO A 123 -7.30 23.59 -18.47
N GLU A 124 -7.24 22.84 -17.37
CA GLU A 124 -6.03 22.65 -16.56
C GLU A 124 -5.90 21.16 -16.22
N MET A 125 -5.30 20.37 -17.12
CA MET A 125 -4.85 19.02 -16.81
C MET A 125 -3.32 18.99 -16.82
N GLY A 126 -2.69 18.40 -15.79
CA GLY A 126 -1.23 18.36 -15.65
C GLY A 126 -0.62 19.69 -15.15
N THR A 127 0.67 19.67 -14.80
CA THR A 127 1.40 20.84 -14.30
C THR A 127 2.70 21.07 -15.08
N GLY A 128 3.04 22.31 -15.40
CA GLY A 128 4.34 22.64 -16.02
C GLY A 128 4.34 22.53 -17.55
N SER A 129 5.29 21.78 -18.13
CA SER A 129 5.40 21.59 -19.59
C SER A 129 4.37 20.63 -20.18
N ASP A 130 3.65 19.91 -19.33
CA ASP A 130 2.64 18.90 -19.66
C ASP A 130 1.22 19.40 -19.39
N GLU A 131 1.03 20.72 -19.32
CA GLU A 131 -0.31 21.32 -19.29
C GLU A 131 -1.06 20.86 -20.55
N GLN A 132 -2.27 20.34 -20.35
CA GLN A 132 -3.17 19.87 -21.39
C GLN A 132 -4.56 20.40 -21.11
N ALA A 133 -5.33 20.55 -22.18
CA ALA A 133 -6.73 20.94 -22.09
C ALA A 133 -7.59 20.06 -23.00
N ILE A 134 -8.79 19.73 -22.55
CA ILE A 134 -9.73 18.88 -23.28
C ILE A 134 -11.00 19.67 -23.60
N LYS A 135 -11.40 19.65 -24.88
CA LYS A 135 -12.78 19.99 -25.25
C LYS A 135 -13.58 18.73 -25.47
N PHE A 136 -14.81 18.78 -25.02
CA PHE A 136 -15.72 17.66 -25.03
C PHE A 136 -17.06 18.06 -25.63
N LYS A 137 -17.60 17.18 -26.47
CA LYS A 137 -18.96 17.31 -26.98
C LYS A 137 -19.67 15.97 -26.99
N ALA A 138 -20.81 15.90 -26.32
CA ALA A 138 -21.75 14.80 -26.49
C ALA A 138 -23.07 15.29 -27.10
N GLU A 139 -23.53 14.57 -28.11
CA GLU A 139 -24.86 14.70 -28.71
C GLU A 139 -25.68 13.47 -28.33
N ILE A 140 -26.65 13.66 -27.45
CA ILE A 140 -27.51 12.59 -26.93
C ILE A 140 -28.87 12.68 -27.63
N THR A 141 -29.17 11.70 -28.47
CA THR A 141 -30.41 11.59 -29.26
C THR A 141 -31.45 10.68 -28.62
N GLY A 142 -31.06 9.86 -27.64
CA GLY A 142 -31.95 9.00 -26.86
C GLY A 142 -31.29 8.56 -25.56
N GLY A 143 -32.05 8.57 -24.46
CA GLY A 143 -31.56 8.10 -23.16
C GLY A 143 -31.45 6.58 -23.08
N ALA A 144 -30.76 6.10 -22.03
CA ALA A 144 -30.71 4.67 -21.72
C ALA A 144 -32.10 4.11 -21.40
N THR A 145 -32.35 2.89 -21.85
CA THR A 145 -33.61 2.15 -21.63
C THR A 145 -33.29 0.67 -21.36
N ASP A 146 -34.27 -0.10 -20.87
CA ASP A 146 -34.09 -1.54 -20.64
C ASP A 146 -33.68 -2.29 -21.93
N ASP A 147 -34.21 -1.87 -23.08
CA ASP A 147 -33.93 -2.47 -24.40
C ASP A 147 -32.63 -1.95 -25.04
N ASN A 148 -32.19 -0.75 -24.65
CA ASN A 148 -30.92 -0.16 -25.07
C ASN A 148 -30.25 0.56 -23.89
N PRO A 149 -29.44 -0.17 -23.09
CA PRO A 149 -28.82 0.37 -21.89
C PRO A 149 -27.74 1.41 -22.17
N PHE A 150 -27.17 1.43 -23.39
CA PHE A 150 -26.19 2.46 -23.79
C PHE A 150 -26.85 3.78 -24.20
N GLY A 151 -28.16 3.77 -24.46
CA GLY A 151 -28.84 4.89 -25.09
C GLY A 151 -28.33 5.16 -26.51
N ALA A 152 -28.59 6.38 -26.99
CA ALA A 152 -28.19 6.82 -28.32
C ALA A 152 -27.43 8.14 -28.23
N PHE A 153 -26.10 8.06 -28.27
CA PHE A 153 -25.22 9.22 -28.26
C PHE A 153 -24.05 9.10 -29.24
N GLN A 154 -23.54 10.26 -29.63
CA GLN A 154 -22.22 10.45 -30.22
C GLN A 154 -21.41 11.37 -29.31
N PHE A 155 -20.17 11.00 -29.08
CA PHE A 155 -19.27 11.60 -28.12
C PHE A 155 -17.96 11.91 -28.84
N ASN A 156 -17.47 13.13 -28.68
CA ASN A 156 -16.23 13.60 -29.28
C ASN A 156 -15.40 14.35 -28.24
N PHE A 157 -14.09 14.11 -28.23
CA PHE A 157 -13.14 14.82 -27.40
C PHE A 157 -11.90 15.16 -28.20
N ASP A 158 -11.36 16.35 -27.98
CA ASP A 158 -10.14 16.84 -28.63
C ASP A 158 -9.14 17.29 -27.55
N PHE A 159 -7.89 16.85 -27.68
CA PHE A 159 -6.77 17.20 -26.80
C PHE A 159 -6.03 18.43 -27.33
N PHE A 160 -5.61 19.31 -26.42
CA PHE A 160 -4.83 20.52 -26.73
C PHE A 160 -3.68 20.70 -25.72
N ASP A 161 -2.59 21.36 -26.13
CA ASP A 161 -1.55 21.85 -25.19
C ASP A 161 -2.14 22.82 -24.15
N ASN A 162 -3.11 23.64 -24.57
CA ASN A 162 -3.96 24.49 -23.73
C ASN A 162 -4.92 25.24 -24.67
N PHE A 163 -5.97 25.85 -24.12
CA PHE A 163 -6.92 26.61 -24.92
C PHE A 163 -6.36 27.91 -25.52
N THR A 164 -5.16 28.37 -25.10
CA THR A 164 -4.55 29.61 -25.62
C THR A 164 -3.67 29.36 -26.84
N ALA A 165 -2.88 28.28 -26.83
CA ALA A 165 -2.02 27.85 -27.92
C ALA A 165 -2.80 27.12 -29.01
N ASN A 166 -3.86 26.38 -28.62
CA ASN A 166 -4.81 25.70 -29.52
C ASN A 166 -4.14 24.73 -30.51
N ASN A 167 -2.97 24.19 -30.16
CA ASN A 167 -2.35 23.09 -30.87
C ASN A 167 -3.11 21.81 -30.51
N SER A 168 -3.71 21.14 -31.50
CA SER A 168 -4.37 19.86 -31.28
C SER A 168 -3.34 18.74 -31.15
N LEU A 169 -3.44 17.97 -30.08
CA LEU A 169 -2.59 16.82 -29.78
C LEU A 169 -3.23 15.49 -30.21
N GLY A 170 -4.48 15.54 -30.67
CA GLY A 170 -5.27 14.37 -30.99
C GLY A 170 -6.70 14.49 -30.48
N GLY A 171 -7.35 13.36 -30.33
CA GLY A 171 -8.71 13.26 -29.84
C GLY A 171 -9.34 11.91 -30.14
N GLY A 172 -10.60 11.76 -29.80
CA GLY A 172 -11.34 10.55 -30.03
C GLY A 172 -12.84 10.72 -30.17
N GLU A 173 -13.48 9.61 -30.47
CA GLU A 173 -14.91 9.49 -30.72
C GLU A 173 -15.45 8.18 -30.17
N VAL A 174 -16.56 8.27 -29.42
CA VAL A 174 -17.37 7.11 -29.03
C VAL A 174 -18.76 7.29 -29.60
N LYS A 175 -19.29 6.25 -30.26
CA LYS A 175 -20.60 6.32 -30.91
C LYS A 175 -21.39 5.06 -30.68
N THR A 176 -22.58 5.21 -30.11
CA THR A 176 -23.54 4.10 -29.97
C THR A 176 -24.07 3.63 -31.33
N ILE A 177 -24.21 2.32 -31.49
CA ILE A 177 -24.72 1.68 -32.69
C ILE A 177 -26.22 1.38 -32.50
N ASN A 178 -27.06 2.13 -33.22
CA ASN A 178 -28.52 1.95 -33.25
C ASN A 178 -29.04 1.58 -34.65
N SER A 179 -28.15 1.40 -35.62
CA SER A 179 -28.48 1.15 -37.03
C SER A 179 -28.74 -0.33 -37.35
N VAL A 180 -28.44 -1.24 -36.43
CA VAL A 180 -28.54 -2.69 -36.63
C VAL A 180 -29.74 -3.25 -35.84
N PRO A 181 -30.81 -3.72 -36.51
CA PRO A 181 -32.00 -4.22 -35.83
C PRO A 181 -31.70 -5.41 -34.90
N GLY A 182 -32.16 -5.33 -33.64
CA GLY A 182 -32.00 -6.40 -32.65
C GLY A 182 -30.65 -6.42 -31.93
N SER A 183 -29.75 -5.51 -32.29
CA SER A 183 -28.42 -5.37 -31.70
C SER A 183 -28.25 -4.02 -31.01
N ILE A 184 -27.35 -4.01 -30.02
CA ILE A 184 -26.82 -2.81 -29.37
C ILE A 184 -25.30 -2.85 -29.47
N GLY A 185 -24.63 -1.72 -29.32
CA GLY A 185 -23.17 -1.68 -29.44
C GLY A 185 -22.62 -0.27 -29.49
N PHE A 186 -21.32 -0.16 -29.71
CA PHE A 186 -20.64 1.11 -29.90
C PHE A 186 -19.38 0.94 -30.75
N THR A 187 -18.94 2.04 -31.36
CA THR A 187 -17.60 2.17 -31.94
C THR A 187 -16.80 3.17 -31.14
N MET A 188 -15.50 2.98 -31.09
CA MET A 188 -14.55 3.87 -30.44
C MET A 188 -13.32 4.04 -31.32
N TYR A 189 -12.81 5.26 -31.42
CA TYR A 189 -11.51 5.57 -32.02
C TYR A 189 -10.86 6.68 -31.20
N GLU A 190 -9.57 6.55 -30.96
CA GLU A 190 -8.75 7.60 -30.38
C GLU A 190 -7.38 7.58 -31.04
N SER A 191 -6.83 8.77 -31.25
CA SER A 191 -5.44 8.94 -31.62
C SER A 191 -4.87 10.16 -30.92
N ALA A 192 -3.68 10.04 -30.33
CA ALA A 192 -2.97 11.15 -29.72
C ALA A 192 -1.47 11.08 -30.06
N THR A 193 -0.86 12.25 -30.18
CA THR A 193 0.59 12.42 -30.40
C THR A 193 1.12 13.38 -29.36
N PHE A 194 2.05 12.89 -28.54
CA PHE A 194 2.75 13.68 -27.53
C PHE A 194 4.25 13.66 -27.84
N GLY A 195 4.76 14.76 -28.40
CA GLY A 195 6.16 14.83 -28.85
C GLY A 195 6.47 13.82 -29.97
N SER A 196 7.32 12.83 -29.68
CA SER A 196 7.65 11.74 -30.62
C SER A 196 6.81 10.47 -30.41
N ASP A 197 6.03 10.42 -29.34
CA ASP A 197 5.21 9.27 -28.99
C ASP A 197 3.82 9.41 -29.61
N PHE A 198 3.29 8.28 -30.07
CA PHE A 198 1.99 8.16 -30.69
C PHE A 198 1.24 7.00 -30.05
N TYR A 199 -0.05 7.23 -29.85
CA TYR A 199 -0.99 6.29 -29.31
C TYR A 199 -2.24 6.29 -30.19
N GLU A 200 -2.68 5.10 -30.60
CA GLU A 200 -3.95 4.91 -31.27
C GLU A 200 -4.66 3.70 -30.71
N GLN A 201 -5.97 3.83 -30.52
CA GLN A 201 -6.82 2.71 -30.17
C GLN A 201 -8.15 2.79 -30.88
N SER A 202 -8.74 1.63 -31.13
CA SER A 202 -10.00 1.53 -31.84
C SER A 202 -10.79 0.29 -31.43
N ALA A 203 -12.11 0.41 -31.44
CA ALA A 203 -13.00 -0.69 -31.19
C ALA A 203 -14.29 -0.60 -32.03
N SER A 204 -14.83 -1.77 -32.39
CA SER A 204 -16.21 -1.93 -32.80
C SER A 204 -16.81 -3.11 -32.05
N VAL A 205 -17.83 -2.84 -31.25
CA VAL A 205 -18.49 -3.81 -30.37
C VAL A 205 -19.95 -3.89 -30.75
N LEU A 206 -20.42 -5.09 -31.08
CA LEU A 206 -21.82 -5.34 -31.41
C LEU A 206 -22.33 -6.58 -30.67
N MET A 207 -23.47 -6.44 -30.00
CA MET A 207 -24.07 -7.50 -29.20
C MET A 207 -25.57 -7.59 -29.43
N SER A 208 -26.15 -8.73 -29.10
CA SER A 208 -27.61 -8.85 -29.03
C SER A 208 -28.17 -7.88 -27.99
N SER A 209 -29.39 -7.39 -28.21
CA SER A 209 -30.09 -6.50 -27.26
C SER A 209 -30.20 -7.09 -25.84
N ASP A 210 -30.30 -8.41 -25.70
CA ASP A 210 -30.29 -9.12 -24.41
C ASP A 210 -28.88 -9.39 -23.86
N ARG A 211 -27.82 -9.00 -24.58
CA ARG A 211 -26.40 -9.21 -24.24
C ARG A 211 -26.00 -10.68 -24.09
N SER A 212 -26.83 -11.59 -24.58
CA SER A 212 -26.56 -13.03 -24.54
C SER A 212 -25.48 -13.46 -25.53
N SER A 213 -25.22 -12.68 -26.59
CA SER A 213 -24.14 -12.93 -27.53
C SER A 213 -23.61 -11.65 -28.17
N GLY A 214 -22.42 -11.71 -28.74
CA GLY A 214 -21.84 -10.56 -29.43
C GLY A 214 -20.50 -10.86 -30.09
N VAL A 215 -20.05 -9.90 -30.88
CA VAL A 215 -18.75 -9.88 -31.55
C VAL A 215 -18.10 -8.52 -31.34
N ALA A 216 -16.78 -8.52 -31.22
CA ALA A 216 -16.02 -7.28 -31.10
C ALA A 216 -14.68 -7.40 -31.81
N LEU A 217 -14.22 -6.27 -32.33
CA LEU A 217 -12.84 -6.05 -32.74
C LEU A 217 -12.30 -4.89 -31.91
N THR A 218 -11.13 -5.08 -31.32
CA THR A 218 -10.43 -4.05 -30.52
C THR A 218 -8.96 -4.04 -30.92
N GLY A 219 -8.32 -2.88 -30.90
CA GLY A 219 -6.93 -2.78 -31.29
C GLY A 219 -6.25 -1.56 -30.68
N VAL A 220 -4.96 -1.74 -30.39
CA VAL A 220 -4.06 -0.71 -29.84
C VAL A 220 -2.81 -0.63 -30.71
N ASN A 221 -2.26 0.56 -30.84
CA ASN A 221 -1.02 0.83 -31.54
C ASN A 221 -0.22 1.89 -30.79
N ARG A 222 0.94 1.51 -30.28
CA ARG A 222 1.82 2.37 -29.48
C ARG A 222 3.21 2.40 -30.11
N THR A 223 3.92 3.54 -30.02
CA THR A 223 5.27 3.70 -30.60
C THR A 223 6.25 2.59 -30.21
N TRP A 224 6.17 2.11 -28.96
CA TRP A 224 7.13 1.16 -28.40
C TRP A 224 6.64 -0.30 -28.40
N ASP A 225 5.33 -0.52 -28.29
CA ASP A 225 4.72 -1.86 -28.23
C ASP A 225 4.26 -2.38 -29.60
N GLY A 226 4.21 -1.49 -30.60
CA GLY A 226 3.66 -1.78 -31.91
C GLY A 226 2.14 -1.94 -31.87
N GLN A 227 1.60 -2.57 -32.91
CA GLN A 227 0.17 -2.75 -33.08
C GLN A 227 -0.26 -4.16 -32.67
N THR A 228 -1.32 -4.24 -31.86
CA THR A 228 -1.98 -5.49 -31.51
C THR A 228 -3.47 -5.37 -31.77
N SER A 229 -4.03 -6.35 -32.48
CA SER A 229 -5.45 -6.43 -32.80
C SER A 229 -6.07 -7.69 -32.20
N PHE A 230 -7.29 -7.56 -31.70
CA PHE A 230 -8.08 -8.63 -31.11
C PHE A 230 -9.42 -8.80 -31.83
N ALA A 231 -9.89 -10.05 -31.87
CA ALA A 231 -11.25 -10.42 -32.24
C ALA A 231 -11.89 -11.25 -31.15
N LEU A 232 -13.12 -10.90 -30.81
CA LEU A 232 -13.92 -11.58 -29.81
C LEU A 232 -15.25 -12.04 -30.42
N ALA A 233 -15.67 -13.23 -30.04
CA ALA A 233 -17.03 -13.71 -30.20
C ALA A 233 -17.48 -14.35 -28.90
N TYR A 234 -18.67 -14.01 -28.40
CA TYR A 234 -19.14 -14.52 -27.11
C TYR A 234 -20.59 -14.95 -27.13
N ASN A 235 -20.93 -15.80 -26.17
CA ASN A 235 -22.30 -16.15 -25.77
C ASN A 235 -22.44 -15.97 -24.24
N SER A 236 -23.54 -16.38 -23.62
CA SER A 236 -23.79 -16.20 -22.19
C SER A 236 -22.76 -16.85 -21.26
N THR A 237 -22.02 -17.85 -21.72
CA THR A 237 -21.13 -18.68 -20.88
C THR A 237 -19.66 -18.63 -21.28
N HIS A 238 -19.34 -18.25 -22.52
CA HIS A 238 -17.99 -18.32 -23.08
C HIS A 238 -17.67 -17.16 -24.00
N VAL A 239 -16.39 -16.84 -24.11
CA VAL A 239 -15.83 -15.92 -25.11
C VAL A 239 -14.64 -16.58 -25.80
N LEU A 240 -14.62 -16.49 -27.13
CA LEU A 240 -13.49 -16.87 -27.97
C LEU A 240 -12.71 -15.60 -28.31
N VAL A 241 -11.44 -15.56 -27.93
CA VAL A 241 -10.53 -14.43 -28.17
C VAL A 241 -9.42 -14.88 -29.12
N GLN A 242 -9.18 -14.11 -30.16
CA GLN A 242 -8.06 -14.29 -31.08
C GLN A 242 -7.29 -12.98 -31.17
N SER A 243 -5.95 -13.03 -31.15
CA SER A 243 -5.10 -11.85 -31.24
C SER A 243 -4.03 -12.01 -32.33
N VAL A 244 -3.49 -10.89 -32.79
CA VAL A 244 -2.34 -10.80 -33.70
C VAL A 244 -1.54 -9.54 -33.41
N SER A 245 -0.21 -9.62 -33.46
CA SER A 245 0.67 -8.45 -33.53
C SER A 245 0.66 -7.94 -34.98
N GLY A 246 -0.24 -7.00 -35.27
CA GLY A 246 -0.52 -6.49 -36.62
C GLY A 246 -1.92 -5.89 -36.72
N ASP A 247 -2.33 -5.61 -37.95
CA ASP A 247 -3.61 -4.99 -38.28
C ASP A 247 -4.78 -5.97 -38.13
N PHE A 248 -6.01 -5.45 -38.07
CA PHE A 248 -7.24 -6.28 -38.10
C PHE A 248 -7.33 -7.19 -39.33
N ALA A 249 -6.65 -6.84 -40.43
CA ALA A 249 -6.60 -7.67 -41.63
C ALA A 249 -5.76 -8.96 -41.44
N ASP A 250 -4.82 -8.94 -40.50
CA ASP A 250 -3.92 -10.06 -40.21
C ASP A 250 -4.54 -11.08 -39.23
N LEU A 251 -5.73 -10.78 -38.69
CA LEU A 251 -6.43 -11.68 -37.78
C LEU A 251 -6.71 -13.04 -38.46
N PRO A 252 -6.27 -14.17 -37.88
CA PRO A 252 -6.32 -15.46 -38.57
C PRO A 252 -7.70 -15.89 -39.08
N TYR A 253 -8.80 -15.49 -38.42
CA TYR A 253 -10.15 -15.81 -38.88
C TYR A 253 -10.46 -15.20 -40.26
N LYS A 254 -9.82 -14.09 -40.64
CA LYS A 254 -9.91 -13.47 -41.97
C LYS A 254 -9.40 -14.39 -43.08
N SER A 255 -8.47 -15.28 -42.75
CA SER A 255 -7.93 -16.31 -43.64
C SER A 255 -8.64 -17.67 -43.52
N GLY A 256 -9.76 -17.72 -42.78
CA GLY A 256 -10.58 -18.92 -42.56
C GLY A 256 -10.18 -19.74 -41.32
N VAL A 257 -9.27 -19.24 -40.47
CA VAL A 257 -8.81 -19.93 -39.26
C VAL A 257 -9.56 -19.42 -38.02
N ASN A 258 -10.71 -20.03 -37.73
CA ASN A 258 -11.53 -19.71 -36.56
C ASN A 258 -11.04 -20.47 -35.29
N SER A 259 -9.87 -20.08 -34.78
CA SER A 259 -9.28 -20.65 -33.56
C SER A 259 -8.71 -19.56 -32.67
N GLY A 260 -8.86 -19.70 -31.36
CA GLY A 260 -8.36 -18.73 -30.40
C GLY A 260 -8.38 -19.29 -28.99
N GLN A 261 -8.10 -18.44 -28.02
CA GLN A 261 -8.27 -18.77 -26.60
C GLN A 261 -9.75 -18.75 -26.25
N CYS A 262 -10.25 -19.88 -25.76
CA CYS A 262 -11.61 -19.98 -25.26
C CYS A 262 -11.59 -19.73 -23.75
N LEU A 263 -12.38 -18.76 -23.29
CA LEU A 263 -12.44 -18.33 -21.89
C LEU A 263 -13.89 -18.46 -21.36
N SER A 264 -14.02 -18.78 -20.08
CA SER A 264 -15.32 -18.82 -19.37
C SER A 264 -15.76 -17.41 -18.98
N ARG A 265 -17.04 -17.09 -19.19
CA ARG A 265 -17.67 -15.86 -18.66
C ARG A 265 -18.34 -16.08 -17.30
N THR A 266 -18.20 -17.28 -16.75
CA THR A 266 -18.87 -17.69 -15.50
C THR A 266 -17.91 -18.29 -14.49
N SER A 267 -16.61 -18.33 -14.80
CA SER A 267 -15.58 -18.93 -13.96
C SER A 267 -14.33 -18.07 -14.08
N PHE A 268 -13.83 -17.61 -12.93
CA PHE A 268 -12.78 -16.62 -12.84
C PHE A 268 -11.73 -17.08 -11.84
N ASP A 269 -10.47 -16.81 -12.15
CA ASP A 269 -9.40 -16.77 -11.16
C ASP A 269 -9.42 -15.40 -10.49
N SER A 270 -9.17 -15.33 -9.19
CA SER A 270 -9.26 -14.09 -8.40
C SER A 270 -7.96 -13.80 -7.69
N PHE A 271 -7.48 -12.57 -7.81
CA PHE A 271 -6.26 -12.05 -7.22
C PHE A 271 -6.63 -10.84 -6.36
N VAL A 272 -6.28 -10.86 -5.07
CA VAL A 272 -6.68 -9.80 -4.14
C VAL A 272 -5.49 -8.90 -3.85
N HIS A 273 -5.64 -7.61 -4.14
CA HIS A 273 -4.58 -6.62 -4.03
C HIS A 273 -4.62 -5.86 -2.69
N GLN A 274 -5.80 -5.75 -2.07
CA GLN A 274 -5.97 -5.03 -0.80
C GLN A 274 -6.82 -5.81 0.19
N TYR A 275 -6.44 -5.72 1.47
CA TYR A 275 -7.16 -6.34 2.58
C TYR A 275 -7.30 -5.43 3.79
N ASP A 276 -8.39 -5.64 4.51
CA ASP A 276 -8.59 -5.10 5.85
C ASP A 276 -8.65 -6.20 6.91
N LEU A 277 -8.27 -5.81 8.14
CA LEU A 277 -8.40 -6.65 9.32
C LEU A 277 -9.54 -6.18 10.22
N PHE A 278 -10.25 -7.15 10.77
CA PHE A 278 -11.35 -6.95 11.71
C PHE A 278 -11.12 -7.80 12.94
N ASN A 279 -11.52 -7.31 14.11
CA ASN A 279 -11.45 -8.09 15.33
C ASN A 279 -12.35 -9.34 15.22
N SER A 280 -11.78 -10.54 15.37
CA SER A 280 -12.48 -11.81 15.13
C SER A 280 -13.61 -12.10 16.13
N THR A 281 -13.72 -11.33 17.22
CA THR A 281 -14.78 -11.48 18.23
C THR A 281 -15.90 -10.46 18.05
N THR A 282 -15.62 -9.26 17.53
CA THR A 282 -16.58 -8.15 17.50
C THR A 282 -16.95 -7.69 16.10
N GLY A 283 -16.13 -8.00 15.10
CA GLY A 283 -16.29 -7.51 13.73
C GLY A 283 -15.94 -6.04 13.55
N ALA A 284 -15.38 -5.38 14.57
CA ALA A 284 -14.89 -4.00 14.48
C ALA A 284 -13.61 -3.93 13.64
N GLN A 285 -13.50 -2.93 12.77
CA GLN A 285 -12.31 -2.73 11.94
C GLN A 285 -11.07 -2.40 12.79
N VAL A 286 -9.93 -2.98 12.46
CA VAL A 286 -8.65 -2.72 13.12
C VAL A 286 -8.04 -1.46 12.50
N GLN A 287 -8.11 -0.37 13.26
CA GLN A 287 -7.54 0.93 12.87
C GLN A 287 -6.10 1.03 13.35
N ILE A 288 -5.17 1.21 12.42
CA ILE A 288 -3.74 1.44 12.69
C ILE A 288 -3.25 2.53 11.76
N ASN A 289 -2.57 3.52 12.31
CA ASN A 289 -1.92 4.57 11.53
C ASN A 289 -0.41 4.31 11.46
N SER A 290 0.03 3.38 10.60
CA SER A 290 1.46 3.09 10.48
C SER A 290 2.21 3.99 9.49
N GLY A 291 1.50 4.83 8.75
CA GLY A 291 2.06 5.71 7.74
C GLY A 291 1.01 6.22 6.76
N PHE A 292 1.44 7.03 5.81
CA PHE A 292 0.64 7.47 4.68
C PHE A 292 1.53 7.86 3.48
N PRO A 293 0.99 7.78 2.25
CA PRO A 293 1.67 8.29 1.07
C PRO A 293 1.86 9.80 1.13
N ILE A 294 2.94 10.28 0.51
CA ILE A 294 3.29 11.69 0.39
C ILE A 294 3.70 12.01 -1.05
N LYS A 295 3.42 13.24 -1.48
CA LYS A 295 4.04 13.86 -2.65
C LYS A 295 5.12 14.83 -2.18
N TYR A 296 6.21 14.92 -2.92
CA TYR A 296 7.30 15.85 -2.65
C TYR A 296 7.85 16.46 -3.94
N ASP A 297 8.55 17.59 -3.78
CA ASP A 297 9.17 18.34 -4.87
C ASP A 297 10.64 17.87 -4.99
N SER A 298 10.92 17.00 -5.96
CA SER A 298 12.24 16.37 -6.09
C SER A 298 13.29 17.29 -6.75
N ASP A 299 12.87 18.28 -7.53
CA ASP A 299 13.73 19.17 -8.31
C ASP A 299 13.71 20.63 -7.83
N ALA A 300 12.96 20.91 -6.76
CA ALA A 300 12.74 22.22 -6.16
C ALA A 300 12.09 23.24 -7.11
N ASN A 301 11.25 22.78 -8.04
CA ASN A 301 10.53 23.63 -9.01
C ASN A 301 9.24 24.24 -8.45
N GLY A 302 8.80 23.80 -7.27
CA GLY A 302 7.56 24.22 -6.61
C GLY A 302 6.34 23.33 -6.89
N SER A 303 6.51 22.23 -7.63
CA SER A 303 5.51 21.20 -7.91
C SER A 303 5.79 19.94 -7.10
N TYR A 304 4.75 19.31 -6.57
CA TYR A 304 4.84 18.07 -5.80
C TYR A 304 4.49 16.88 -6.70
N ASP A 305 5.40 16.55 -7.63
CA ASP A 305 5.18 15.57 -8.70
C ASP A 305 5.79 14.19 -8.43
N SER A 306 6.59 14.07 -7.36
CA SER A 306 7.31 12.84 -7.03
C SER A 306 6.67 12.13 -5.84
N TYR A 307 6.59 10.80 -5.89
CA TYR A 307 5.87 10.00 -4.90
C TYR A 307 6.79 9.42 -3.82
N GLY A 308 6.27 9.37 -2.61
CA GLY A 308 6.92 8.74 -1.48
C GLY A 308 5.92 8.20 -0.47
N HIS A 309 6.44 7.58 0.57
CA HIS A 309 5.65 7.10 1.70
C HIS A 309 6.38 7.41 3.00
N ILE A 310 5.67 7.93 3.99
CA ILE A 310 6.23 8.16 5.32
C ILE A 310 5.43 7.38 6.37
N GLY A 311 6.14 6.73 7.28
CA GLY A 311 5.51 5.96 8.34
C GLY A 311 6.44 5.58 9.48
N TYR A 312 6.03 4.59 10.26
CA TYR A 312 6.72 4.13 11.47
C TYR A 312 8.19 3.74 11.22
N TRP A 313 8.48 3.16 10.05
CA TRP A 313 9.82 2.70 9.68
C TRP A 313 10.71 3.80 9.07
N GLY A 314 10.17 4.99 8.82
CA GLY A 314 10.86 6.10 8.18
C GLY A 314 10.18 6.54 6.89
N VAL A 315 10.97 7.11 5.99
CA VAL A 315 10.50 7.61 4.69
C VAL A 315 11.09 6.79 3.55
N TRP A 316 10.28 6.51 2.55
CA TRP A 316 10.69 6.04 1.24
C TRP A 316 10.30 7.09 0.19
N THR A 317 11.16 7.27 -0.80
CA THR A 317 10.98 8.22 -1.90
C THR A 317 11.42 7.56 -3.20
N GLU A 318 10.75 7.84 -4.31
CA GLU A 318 11.11 7.34 -5.65
C GLU A 318 12.56 7.67 -6.02
N THR A 319 13.01 8.88 -5.65
CA THR A 319 14.40 9.29 -5.76
C THR A 319 15.08 9.20 -4.41
N GLU A 320 16.07 8.32 -4.30
CA GLU A 320 16.83 8.12 -3.06
C GLU A 320 17.51 9.43 -2.63
N GLY A 321 17.28 9.84 -1.37
CA GLY A 321 17.91 11.02 -0.79
C GLY A 321 17.35 12.36 -1.27
N ALA A 322 16.18 12.39 -1.92
CA ALA A 322 15.58 13.63 -2.42
C ALA A 322 15.11 14.60 -1.32
N LEU A 323 14.80 14.10 -0.12
CA LEU A 323 14.29 14.92 0.99
C LEU A 323 15.38 15.35 1.98
N THR A 324 15.37 16.63 2.31
CA THR A 324 16.17 17.26 3.36
C THR A 324 15.29 17.74 4.52
N SER A 325 15.78 17.63 5.75
CA SER A 325 15.06 18.13 6.94
C SER A 325 14.68 19.61 6.77
N GLY A 326 13.38 19.91 6.87
CA GLY A 326 12.81 21.24 6.61
C GLY A 326 11.98 21.32 5.32
N ASP A 327 12.10 20.35 4.42
CA ASP A 327 11.33 20.32 3.19
C ASP A 327 9.84 20.14 3.48
N THR A 328 9.01 20.65 2.56
CA THR A 328 7.56 20.45 2.63
C THR A 328 7.20 19.20 1.86
N VAL A 329 6.42 18.33 2.49
CA VAL A 329 5.80 17.16 1.85
C VAL A 329 4.29 17.29 1.96
N VAL A 330 3.56 16.81 0.98
CA VAL A 330 2.11 16.93 0.93
C VAL A 330 1.51 15.54 1.06
N ARG A 331 0.66 15.35 2.06
CA ARG A 331 -0.25 14.20 2.06
C ARG A 331 -1.48 14.61 1.28
N ASP A 332 -1.79 13.85 0.24
CA ASP A 332 -3.09 13.94 -0.40
C ASP A 332 -4.01 12.91 0.26
N ASN A 333 -5.06 13.39 0.90
CA ASN A 333 -6.10 12.54 1.48
C ASN A 333 -7.45 13.03 0.99
N ASN A 334 -7.89 12.41 -0.08
CA ASN A 334 -9.20 12.67 -0.63
C ASN A 334 -9.37 14.09 -1.19
N GLY A 335 -8.33 14.61 -1.86
CA GLY A 335 -8.30 15.93 -2.49
C GLY A 335 -8.07 17.03 -1.47
N VAL A 336 -7.86 16.63 -0.22
CA VAL A 336 -7.48 17.49 0.88
C VAL A 336 -5.97 17.34 1.05
N GLU A 337 -5.26 18.22 0.35
CA GLU A 337 -3.83 18.37 0.54
C GLU A 337 -3.54 18.90 1.94
N THR A 338 -2.81 18.11 2.72
CA THR A 338 -2.28 18.51 4.01
C THR A 338 -0.77 18.58 3.91
N SER A 339 -0.23 19.80 4.00
CA SER A 339 1.21 20.01 4.02
C SER A 339 1.79 19.64 5.39
N TYR A 340 2.95 18.99 5.34
CA TYR A 340 3.77 18.66 6.49
C TYR A 340 5.21 19.13 6.27
N THR A 341 5.92 19.41 7.35
CA THR A 341 7.37 19.65 7.30
C THR A 341 8.11 18.35 7.59
N TYR A 342 8.90 17.87 6.65
CA TYR A 342 9.77 16.72 6.83
C TYR A 342 10.85 17.02 7.87
N VAL A 343 11.06 16.08 8.79
CA VAL A 343 12.06 16.16 9.84
C VAL A 343 12.92 14.90 9.78
N ASN A 344 14.20 15.10 9.49
CA ASN A 344 15.22 14.08 9.63
C ASN A 344 16.15 14.42 10.79
N ALA A 345 16.43 13.42 11.64
CA ALA A 345 17.40 13.49 12.72
C ALA A 345 18.53 12.49 12.48
N PRO A 346 19.78 12.80 12.87
CA PRO A 346 20.97 12.00 12.53
C PRO A 346 21.05 10.65 13.26
N GLY A 347 20.03 10.31 14.03
CA GLY A 347 19.89 9.06 14.74
C GLY A 347 18.46 8.89 15.24
N ARG A 348 18.20 7.76 15.91
CA ARG A 348 16.89 7.45 16.50
C ARG A 348 17.04 6.93 17.92
N LEU A 349 16.10 7.31 18.78
CA LEU A 349 16.03 6.84 20.15
C LEU A 349 15.05 5.67 20.23
N ILE A 350 15.53 4.53 20.70
CA ILE A 350 14.79 3.27 20.78
C ILE A 350 14.41 3.03 22.25
N LYS A 351 13.12 3.05 22.54
CA LYS A 351 12.58 2.66 23.83
C LYS A 351 12.50 1.14 23.91
N ASN A 352 13.12 0.57 24.93
CA ASN A 352 13.11 -0.86 25.23
C ASN A 352 12.30 -1.07 26.51
N THR A 353 11.19 -1.78 26.41
CA THR A 353 10.38 -2.19 27.56
C THR A 353 10.72 -3.63 27.92
N VAL A 354 11.23 -3.83 29.14
CA VAL A 354 11.63 -5.15 29.62
C VAL A 354 10.41 -6.00 29.88
N LYS A 355 10.35 -7.15 29.22
CA LYS A 355 9.34 -8.18 29.43
C LYS A 355 10.00 -9.45 29.94
N THR A 356 9.23 -10.24 30.67
CA THR A 356 9.64 -11.56 31.10
C THR A 356 8.68 -12.61 30.56
N LEU A 357 9.23 -13.74 30.14
CA LEU A 357 8.47 -14.93 29.76
C LEU A 357 8.93 -16.08 30.65
N ALA A 358 7.99 -16.72 31.34
CA ALA A 358 8.29 -17.91 32.12
C ALA A 358 8.85 -19.02 31.20
N LEU A 359 9.89 -19.73 31.65
CA LEU A 359 10.49 -20.83 30.86
C LEU A 359 9.48 -21.92 30.49
N ALA A 360 8.48 -22.13 31.35
CA ALA A 360 7.37 -23.06 31.07
C ALA A 360 6.61 -22.70 29.77
N ASN A 361 6.65 -21.44 29.35
CA ASN A 361 6.02 -20.93 28.14
C ASN A 361 7.02 -20.69 27.00
N ALA A 362 8.30 -21.04 27.16
CA ALA A 362 9.33 -20.87 26.13
C ALA A 362 9.29 -21.98 25.06
N ARG A 363 8.57 -23.09 25.32
CA ARG A 363 8.37 -24.15 24.33
C ARG A 363 7.59 -23.60 23.13
N GLY A 364 8.04 -23.99 21.92
CA GLY A 364 7.45 -23.52 20.66
C GLY A 364 8.03 -22.21 20.13
N ILE A 365 8.75 -21.46 20.97
CA ILE A 365 9.47 -20.26 20.52
C ILE A 365 10.81 -20.67 19.91
N ARG A 366 11.06 -20.17 18.70
CA ARG A 366 12.34 -20.32 18.02
C ARG A 366 13.26 -19.15 18.38
N PHE A 367 14.51 -19.49 18.66
CA PHE A 367 15.57 -18.56 18.97
C PHE A 367 16.70 -18.72 17.96
N SER A 368 17.28 -17.61 17.55
CA SER A 368 18.55 -17.53 16.83
C SER A 368 19.69 -17.41 17.84
N TYR A 369 20.78 -18.13 17.59
CA TYR A 369 21.97 -18.11 18.43
C TYR A 369 23.23 -18.17 17.58
N TRP A 370 24.26 -17.43 18.00
CA TRP A 370 25.55 -17.37 17.32
C TRP A 370 26.68 -17.77 18.27
N ASP A 371 27.59 -18.57 17.76
CA ASP A 371 28.84 -18.94 18.42
C ASP A 371 29.97 -19.11 17.40
N ASP A 372 31.19 -19.33 17.89
CA ASP A 372 32.37 -19.50 17.03
C ASP A 372 32.21 -20.62 15.98
N ALA A 373 31.37 -21.63 16.27
CA ALA A 373 31.15 -22.75 15.36
C ALA A 373 30.28 -22.36 14.16
N ILE A 374 29.24 -21.53 14.35
CA ILE A 374 28.45 -21.03 13.21
C ILE A 374 29.21 -19.97 12.44
N PHE A 375 29.96 -19.08 13.10
CA PHE A 375 30.75 -18.07 12.41
C PHE A 375 31.87 -18.66 11.54
N ALA A 376 32.33 -19.87 11.85
CA ALA A 376 33.29 -20.60 11.03
C ALA A 376 32.65 -21.41 9.89
N ASP A 377 31.32 -21.52 9.84
CA ASP A 377 30.58 -22.28 8.85
C ASP A 377 30.02 -21.36 7.76
N ASN A 378 30.70 -21.30 6.61
CA ASN A 378 30.34 -20.40 5.49
C ASN A 378 29.01 -20.75 4.79
N ASN A 379 28.30 -21.80 5.21
CA ASN A 379 27.02 -22.19 4.58
C ASN A 379 25.80 -21.77 5.39
N TYR A 380 25.96 -21.32 6.63
CA TYR A 380 24.85 -21.05 7.54
C TYR A 380 25.12 -19.78 8.34
N ASP A 381 24.08 -18.99 8.53
CA ASP A 381 24.17 -17.68 9.17
C ASP A 381 23.95 -17.75 10.68
N GLN A 382 23.15 -18.72 11.16
CA GLN A 382 22.78 -18.83 12.58
C GLN A 382 22.34 -20.24 12.99
N TRP A 383 22.41 -20.54 14.30
CA TRP A 383 21.74 -21.70 14.87
C TRP A 383 20.25 -21.42 15.09
N VAL A 384 19.42 -22.45 14.87
CA VAL A 384 18.05 -22.50 15.37
C VAL A 384 18.04 -23.22 16.72
N VAL A 385 17.55 -22.54 17.74
CA VAL A 385 17.51 -22.99 19.12
C VAL A 385 16.07 -23.04 19.63
N ASN A 386 15.73 -24.12 20.33
CA ASN A 386 14.43 -24.30 20.96
C ASN A 386 14.61 -24.67 22.44
N TYR A 387 13.67 -24.25 23.29
CA TYR A 387 13.57 -24.74 24.65
C TYR A 387 12.85 -26.09 24.66
N LEU A 388 13.54 -27.15 25.08
CA LEU A 388 13.04 -28.52 25.11
C LEU A 388 12.98 -29.05 26.54
N THR A 389 12.10 -30.01 26.80
CA THR A 389 11.87 -30.60 28.12
C THR A 389 11.91 -32.13 28.08
N VAL A 390 12.31 -32.74 29.20
CA VAL A 390 12.33 -34.21 29.37
C VAL A 390 10.94 -34.80 29.21
N ALA A 391 9.91 -34.07 29.67
CA ALA A 391 8.54 -34.55 29.67
C ALA A 391 7.98 -34.75 28.25
N ASP A 392 8.33 -33.85 27.32
CA ASP A 392 7.65 -33.75 26.03
C ASP A 392 8.55 -33.99 24.81
N ASP A 393 9.88 -33.87 24.93
CA ASP A 393 10.79 -33.77 23.77
C ASP A 393 11.86 -34.87 23.72
N ALA A 394 11.75 -35.90 24.57
CA ALA A 394 12.68 -37.05 24.66
C ALA A 394 14.17 -36.66 24.85
N VAL A 395 14.42 -35.49 25.45
CA VAL A 395 15.77 -35.02 25.80
C VAL A 395 16.17 -35.42 27.23
N GLY A 396 17.47 -35.36 27.54
CA GLY A 396 18.01 -35.79 28.83
C GLY A 396 17.79 -34.80 29.99
N SER A 397 17.51 -33.54 29.70
CA SER A 397 17.25 -32.48 30.69
C SER A 397 16.48 -31.33 30.06
N ASP A 398 15.76 -30.56 30.85
CA ASP A 398 15.13 -29.32 30.37
C ASP A 398 16.20 -28.27 30.05
N GLY A 399 16.09 -27.59 28.91
CA GLY A 399 17.08 -26.58 28.51
C GLY A 399 16.94 -26.08 27.08
N PHE A 400 17.88 -25.23 26.67
CA PHE A 400 17.99 -24.73 25.30
C PHE A 400 18.83 -25.69 24.46
N TYR A 401 18.31 -26.10 23.31
CA TYR A 401 18.94 -27.03 22.39
C TYR A 401 19.06 -26.41 21.01
N LYS A 402 20.22 -26.57 20.36
CA LYS A 402 20.42 -26.30 18.94
C LYS A 402 19.73 -27.40 18.13
N THR A 403 18.58 -27.11 17.56
CA THR A 403 17.76 -28.06 16.81
C THR A 403 17.99 -27.97 15.31
N GLY A 404 18.53 -26.87 14.80
CA GLY A 404 18.82 -26.70 13.37
C GLY A 404 19.84 -25.62 13.08
N LYS A 405 20.15 -25.41 11.80
CA LYS A 405 20.92 -24.29 11.27
C LYS A 405 20.08 -23.54 10.23
N LEU A 406 20.22 -22.22 10.15
CA LEU A 406 19.50 -21.39 9.19
C LEU A 406 20.48 -20.70 8.24
N SER A 407 20.10 -20.64 6.97
CA SER A 407 20.79 -19.88 5.91
C SER A 407 19.81 -18.96 5.18
N TRP A 408 20.25 -17.78 4.79
CA TRP A 408 19.46 -16.85 3.97
C TRP A 408 19.68 -17.10 2.48
N GLY A 409 18.67 -17.65 1.80
CA GLY A 409 18.68 -17.87 0.35
C GLY A 409 17.87 -16.81 -0.41
N GLU A 410 17.83 -16.92 -1.74
CA GLU A 410 17.07 -16.00 -2.63
C GLU A 410 15.55 -16.00 -2.33
N ASN A 411 15.03 -17.09 -1.75
CA ASN A 411 13.61 -17.25 -1.39
C ASN A 411 13.33 -17.04 0.11
N GLY A 412 14.28 -16.48 0.86
CA GLY A 412 14.16 -16.25 2.30
C GLY A 412 14.91 -17.28 3.17
N PRO A 413 14.54 -17.42 4.45
CA PRO A 413 15.29 -18.24 5.40
C PRO A 413 15.01 -19.74 5.21
N GLU A 414 16.06 -20.53 4.98
CA GLU A 414 16.01 -21.99 4.90
C GLU A 414 16.57 -22.62 6.18
N ILE A 415 15.86 -23.61 6.76
CA ILE A 415 16.27 -24.29 8.00
C ILE A 415 16.63 -25.75 7.71
N THR A 416 17.86 -26.12 8.06
CA THR A 416 18.32 -27.51 8.09
C THR A 416 18.27 -28.03 9.53
N GLU A 417 17.28 -28.88 9.83
CA GLU A 417 17.14 -29.54 11.13
C GLU A 417 18.32 -30.51 11.40
N GLN A 418 18.68 -30.64 12.67
CA GLN A 418 19.73 -31.53 13.15
C GLN A 418 19.29 -32.27 14.43
N THR A 419 20.12 -33.20 14.88
CA THR A 419 19.90 -33.81 16.20
C THR A 419 20.07 -32.75 17.29
N PRO A 420 19.10 -32.59 18.21
CA PRO A 420 19.19 -31.57 19.26
C PRO A 420 20.47 -31.67 20.09
N ASP A 421 21.25 -30.60 20.13
CA ASP A 421 22.47 -30.48 20.94
C ASP A 421 22.30 -29.42 22.03
N GLN A 422 22.54 -29.77 23.29
CA GLN A 422 22.24 -28.91 24.42
C GLN A 422 23.25 -27.78 24.56
N ILE A 423 22.77 -26.56 24.75
CA ILE A 423 23.60 -25.43 25.19
C ILE A 423 23.79 -25.55 26.71
N LEU A 424 25.02 -25.87 27.12
CA LEU A 424 25.39 -25.99 28.53
C LEU A 424 25.84 -24.64 29.08
N LEU A 425 25.17 -24.16 30.13
CA LEU A 425 25.45 -22.90 30.82
C LEU A 425 25.96 -23.16 32.24
N SER A 426 27.00 -22.46 32.67
CA SER A 426 27.47 -22.47 34.06
C SER A 426 26.54 -21.63 34.94
N ALA A 427 26.62 -21.82 36.26
CA ALA A 427 25.85 -21.00 37.18
C ALA A 427 26.17 -19.50 36.96
N PHE A 428 25.10 -18.70 36.82
CA PHE A 428 25.16 -17.25 36.53
C PHE A 428 25.62 -16.87 35.12
N ASP A 429 25.81 -17.82 34.20
CA ASP A 429 26.06 -17.50 32.79
C ASP A 429 24.78 -16.92 32.16
N SER A 430 24.97 -15.92 31.29
CA SER A 430 23.90 -15.35 30.47
C SER A 430 23.98 -15.91 29.05
N LEU A 431 22.87 -16.49 28.60
CA LEU A 431 22.65 -16.87 27.22
C LEU A 431 21.96 -15.72 26.49
N TYR A 432 22.60 -15.20 25.45
CA TYR A 432 22.07 -14.17 24.56
C TYR A 432 21.58 -14.83 23.28
N MET A 433 20.34 -14.58 22.94
CA MET A 433 19.66 -15.11 21.77
C MET A 433 18.87 -13.98 21.11
N TYR A 434 18.32 -14.27 19.95
CA TYR A 434 17.39 -13.38 19.26
C TYR A 434 16.14 -14.17 18.88
N SER A 435 14.96 -13.57 18.92
CA SER A 435 13.72 -14.23 18.49
C SER A 435 12.83 -13.23 17.78
N GLU A 436 12.58 -13.48 16.50
CA GLU A 436 11.57 -12.75 15.71
C GLU A 436 10.19 -12.81 16.38
N GLN A 437 9.83 -13.95 17.00
CA GLN A 437 8.55 -14.12 17.69
C GLN A 437 8.42 -13.25 18.94
N LEU A 438 9.54 -12.92 19.59
CA LEU A 438 9.57 -12.03 20.75
C LEU A 438 10.00 -10.60 20.39
N GLY A 439 10.14 -10.31 19.09
CA GLY A 439 10.45 -8.97 18.59
C GLY A 439 11.89 -8.52 18.81
N GLY A 440 12.83 -9.45 19.03
CA GLY A 440 14.25 -9.13 19.03
C GLY A 440 15.09 -9.90 20.06
N GLU A 441 15.98 -9.18 20.74
CA GLU A 441 16.95 -9.74 21.67
C GLU A 441 16.28 -10.43 22.87
N VAL A 442 16.81 -11.59 23.23
CA VAL A 442 16.37 -12.43 24.34
C VAL A 442 17.58 -12.78 25.20
N LYS A 443 17.45 -12.62 26.51
CA LYS A 443 18.45 -13.01 27.50
C LYS A 443 17.88 -14.03 28.47
N PHE A 444 18.63 -15.10 28.69
CA PHE A 444 18.37 -16.04 29.76
C PHE A 444 19.55 -16.09 30.73
N LEU A 445 19.30 -15.92 32.02
CA LEU A 445 20.32 -16.06 33.05
C LEU A 445 20.18 -17.43 33.72
N GLN A 446 21.25 -18.24 33.69
CA GLN A 446 21.22 -19.60 34.23
C GLN A 446 20.85 -19.59 35.72
N GLY A 447 19.78 -20.35 36.04
CA GLY A 447 19.19 -20.43 37.39
C GLY A 447 17.92 -19.61 37.56
N GLN A 448 17.53 -18.78 36.59
CA GLN A 448 16.24 -18.10 36.58
C GLN A 448 15.14 -18.98 35.99
N THR A 449 13.88 -18.70 36.35
CA THR A 449 12.69 -19.42 35.86
C THR A 449 12.00 -18.71 34.70
N ALA A 450 12.59 -17.62 34.20
CA ALA A 450 12.07 -16.80 33.12
C ALA A 450 13.20 -16.28 32.24
N LEU A 451 12.91 -16.10 30.96
CA LEU A 451 13.73 -15.36 30.01
C LEU A 451 13.25 -13.91 29.94
N THR A 452 14.19 -13.01 29.66
CA THR A 452 13.94 -11.58 29.50
C THR A 452 14.03 -11.24 28.02
N TYR A 453 13.11 -10.44 27.52
CA TYR A 453 13.15 -9.90 26.17
C TYR A 453 12.69 -8.45 26.19
N TYR A 454 12.89 -7.73 25.10
CA TYR A 454 12.56 -6.31 25.03
C TYR A 454 11.53 -6.06 23.95
N GLU A 455 10.44 -5.39 24.30
CA GLU A 455 9.57 -4.77 23.31
C GLU A 455 10.19 -3.42 22.92
N GLN A 456 10.57 -3.30 21.65
CA GLN A 456 11.15 -2.08 21.09
C GLN A 456 10.10 -1.20 20.43
N SER A 457 10.19 0.09 20.70
CA SER A 457 9.46 1.15 20.00
C SER A 457 10.39 2.32 19.70
N PHE A 458 10.14 3.03 18.62
CA PHE A 458 10.91 4.24 18.30
C PHE A 458 10.27 5.46 18.95
N VAL A 459 11.09 6.27 19.61
CA VAL A 459 10.69 7.57 20.13
C VAL A 459 10.76 8.56 18.97
N ASN A 460 9.60 8.94 18.42
CA ASN A 460 9.54 9.83 17.27
C ASN A 460 9.45 11.31 17.66
N GLY A 461 9.20 11.61 18.94
CA GLY A 461 9.08 12.95 19.48
C GLY A 461 7.65 13.41 19.74
N SER A 462 6.65 12.60 19.39
CA SER A 462 5.23 12.86 19.67
C SER A 462 4.85 12.61 21.13
N GLU A 463 5.72 11.96 21.92
CA GLU A 463 5.49 11.48 23.29
C GLU A 463 5.45 12.63 24.34
N THR A 464 4.59 13.62 24.12
CA THR A 464 4.48 14.88 24.90
C THR A 464 3.27 14.94 25.84
N GLY A 465 2.43 13.90 25.83
CA GLY A 465 1.26 13.74 26.68
C GLY A 465 1.60 13.59 28.17
N SER A 466 0.57 13.63 29.01
CA SER A 466 0.74 13.49 30.46
C SER A 466 1.27 12.10 30.83
N GLY A 467 2.45 12.03 31.44
CA GLY A 467 3.11 10.77 31.82
C GLY A 467 4.00 10.19 30.71
N GLU A 468 4.12 10.86 29.57
CA GLU A 468 4.99 10.43 28.47
C GLU A 468 6.41 11.00 28.60
N LEU A 469 7.35 10.43 27.84
CA LEU A 469 8.79 10.69 27.99
C LEU A 469 9.15 12.17 27.84
N LEU A 470 8.49 12.86 26.91
CA LEU A 470 8.75 14.26 26.55
C LEU A 470 7.65 15.19 27.04
N GLN A 471 6.93 14.83 28.11
CA GLN A 471 5.90 15.67 28.71
C GLN A 471 6.41 17.10 29.03
N SER A 472 7.69 17.23 29.39
CA SER A 472 8.32 18.54 29.68
C SER A 472 9.00 19.17 28.46
N GLY A 473 8.81 18.62 27.25
CA GLY A 473 9.48 18.99 26.00
C GLY A 473 10.90 18.41 25.84
N SER A 474 11.50 17.91 26.92
CA SER A 474 12.79 17.23 26.91
C SER A 474 12.90 16.19 28.03
N VAL A 475 13.84 15.25 27.86
CA VAL A 475 14.22 14.24 28.87
C VAL A 475 15.73 14.24 29.09
N THR A 476 16.15 13.92 30.32
CA THR A 476 17.54 13.58 30.64
C THR A 476 17.67 12.08 30.86
N LEU A 477 18.60 11.47 30.13
CA LEU A 477 18.91 10.04 30.18
C LEU A 477 20.30 9.84 30.77
N THR A 478 20.45 8.86 31.66
CA THR A 478 21.73 8.50 32.27
C THR A 478 22.21 7.17 31.72
N CYS A 479 23.43 7.18 31.18
CA CYS A 479 24.15 6.03 30.65
C CYS A 479 25.29 5.62 31.58
N TYR A 480 25.56 4.31 31.69
CA TYR A 480 26.64 3.76 32.52
C TYR A 480 27.61 2.86 31.77
N ASP A 481 27.26 2.41 30.57
CA ASP A 481 28.02 1.45 29.77
C ASP A 481 27.84 1.77 28.28
N ASN A 482 28.91 1.63 27.48
CA ASN A 482 28.96 2.03 26.06
C ASN A 482 28.30 3.39 25.80
N CYS A 483 28.69 4.41 26.57
CA CYS A 483 28.13 5.75 26.48
C CYS A 483 28.81 6.53 25.36
N PRO A 484 28.08 7.07 24.37
CA PRO A 484 28.70 7.68 23.20
C PRO A 484 29.36 9.04 23.49
N ILE A 485 30.49 9.33 22.85
CA ILE A 485 31.31 10.54 23.11
C ILE A 485 30.73 11.87 22.57
N GLY A 486 29.75 11.81 21.65
CA GLY A 486 29.21 12.98 20.94
C GLY A 486 29.32 12.83 19.43
N THR A 487 29.79 13.86 18.74
CA THR A 487 30.01 13.79 17.28
C THR A 487 31.19 12.85 16.99
N LEU A 488 30.94 11.83 16.16
CA LEU A 488 31.85 10.74 15.86
C LEU A 488 32.67 11.08 14.61
N GLU A 489 34.00 11.17 14.75
CA GLU A 489 34.93 11.27 13.64
C GLU A 489 35.44 9.88 13.23
N LEU A 490 36.12 9.78 12.08
CA LEU A 490 36.66 8.49 11.60
C LEU A 490 37.62 7.84 12.61
N ALA A 491 38.36 8.65 13.38
CA ALA A 491 39.28 8.16 14.40
C ALA A 491 38.55 7.44 15.56
N ASP A 492 37.30 7.80 15.81
CA ASP A 492 36.46 7.24 16.88
C ASP A 492 35.79 5.93 16.46
N LEU A 493 35.90 5.55 15.18
CA LEU A 493 35.25 4.35 14.64
C LEU A 493 36.23 3.21 14.38
N THR A 494 37.49 3.33 14.81
CA THR A 494 38.54 2.35 14.47
C THR A 494 38.46 1.05 15.26
N ASN A 495 37.86 1.06 16.46
CA ASN A 495 37.79 -0.08 17.37
C ASN A 495 36.38 -0.28 17.94
N TYR A 496 36.08 -1.52 18.36
CA TYR A 496 34.82 -1.84 19.07
C TYR A 496 34.75 -1.25 20.48
N SER A 497 35.89 -1.12 21.17
CA SER A 497 35.97 -0.60 22.54
C SER A 497 37.33 0.05 22.83
N GLY A 498 37.39 0.88 23.88
CA GLY A 498 38.61 1.55 24.30
C GLY A 498 38.96 2.77 23.44
N ALA A 499 40.25 3.08 23.31
CA ALA A 499 40.70 4.24 22.52
C ALA A 499 40.36 4.05 21.03
N GLY A 500 39.80 5.08 20.40
CA GLY A 500 39.33 5.02 19.02
C GLY A 500 38.04 4.22 18.82
N SER A 501 37.27 4.02 19.90
CA SER A 501 35.89 3.54 19.85
C SER A 501 34.92 4.72 20.07
N PRO A 502 33.65 4.60 19.66
CA PRO A 502 32.69 5.71 19.73
C PRO A 502 32.19 5.97 21.15
N PHE A 503 32.74 5.28 22.14
CA PHE A 503 32.29 5.27 23.52
C PHE A 503 33.29 5.90 24.48
N GLU A 504 32.75 6.50 25.53
CA GLU A 504 33.47 7.10 26.63
C GLU A 504 34.39 6.07 27.29
N THR A 505 35.66 6.44 27.41
CA THR A 505 36.69 5.55 27.99
C THR A 505 36.86 5.76 29.50
N THR A 506 36.24 6.82 30.04
CA THR A 506 36.29 7.12 31.47
C THR A 506 35.08 6.50 32.18
N SER A 507 35.31 5.99 33.40
CA SER A 507 34.22 5.39 34.18
C SER A 507 33.34 6.46 34.81
N GLY A 508 32.02 6.32 34.68
CA GLY A 508 31.07 7.17 35.39
C GLY A 508 29.71 7.19 34.69
N PRO A 509 28.69 7.75 35.36
CA PRO A 509 27.44 8.05 34.68
C PRO A 509 27.66 9.21 33.70
N PHE A 510 27.24 9.03 32.46
CA PHE A 510 27.17 10.07 31.45
C PHE A 510 25.71 10.45 31.24
N THR A 511 25.42 11.74 31.21
CA THR A 511 24.06 12.23 31.02
C THR A 511 23.88 12.83 29.64
N TYR A 512 22.72 12.58 29.06
CA TYR A 512 22.33 13.05 27.74
C TYR A 512 20.96 13.69 27.82
N THR A 513 20.72 14.65 26.93
CA THR A 513 19.40 15.25 26.74
C THR A 513 18.84 14.86 25.39
N PHE A 514 17.52 14.67 25.33
CA PHE A 514 16.77 14.47 24.11
C PHE A 514 15.53 15.37 24.16
N SER A 515 15.29 16.16 23.11
CA SER A 515 14.27 17.22 23.08
C SER A 515 13.47 17.15 21.79
N SER A 516 12.16 17.42 21.85
CA SER A 516 11.32 17.52 20.65
C SER A 516 11.47 18.86 19.90
N SER A 517 12.27 19.80 20.43
CA SER A 517 12.46 21.14 19.86
C SER A 517 13.89 21.68 20.07
N GLY A 518 14.23 22.76 19.38
CA GLY A 518 15.55 23.42 19.44
C GLY A 518 16.48 23.02 18.30
N GLY A 519 17.72 23.56 18.30
CA GLY A 519 18.67 23.35 17.19
C GLY A 519 19.18 21.91 17.02
N ASN A 520 19.01 21.06 18.05
CA ASN A 520 19.29 19.62 18.02
C ASN A 520 18.02 18.83 18.36
N ALA A 521 16.86 19.25 17.85
CA ALA A 521 15.61 18.52 18.03
C ALA A 521 15.76 17.06 17.58
N LEU A 522 15.14 16.15 18.32
CA LEU A 522 15.16 14.70 18.09
C LEU A 522 16.56 14.08 18.00
N THR A 523 17.55 14.77 18.57
CA THR A 523 18.94 14.32 18.59
C THR A 523 19.39 14.15 20.04
N LEU A 524 20.09 13.06 20.33
CA LEU A 524 20.73 12.88 21.64
C LEU A 524 21.91 13.86 21.77
N VAL A 525 21.96 14.63 22.86
CA VAL A 525 23.02 15.63 23.11
C VAL A 525 23.69 15.33 24.44
N SER A 526 25.02 15.17 24.44
CA SER A 526 25.80 14.97 25.67
C SER A 526 25.76 16.23 26.52
N THR A 527 25.39 16.11 27.81
CA THR A 527 25.37 17.27 28.71
C THR A 527 26.77 17.75 29.08
N ASN A 528 27.78 16.87 28.96
CA ASN A 528 29.15 17.16 29.35
C ASN A 528 29.87 17.99 28.29
N SER A 529 29.72 17.61 27.02
CA SER A 529 30.36 18.30 25.88
C SER A 529 29.44 19.29 25.18
N SER A 530 28.12 19.22 25.39
CA SER A 530 27.10 19.92 24.58
C SER A 530 27.10 19.53 23.10
N GLU A 531 27.75 18.41 22.75
CA GLU A 531 27.83 17.91 21.38
C GLU A 531 26.65 16.96 21.07
N PRO A 532 26.05 17.04 19.87
CA PRO A 532 25.09 16.06 19.40
C PRO A 532 25.80 14.73 19.12
N VAL A 533 25.13 13.62 19.45
CA VAL A 533 25.61 12.27 19.16
C VAL A 533 25.20 11.88 17.75
N ARG A 534 26.14 12.03 16.81
CA ARG A 534 25.96 11.78 15.38
C ARG A 534 27.28 11.51 14.68
N TYR A 535 27.24 10.95 13.47
CA TYR A 535 28.42 10.94 12.60
C TYR A 535 28.77 12.38 12.16
N ALA A 536 30.06 12.70 12.08
CA ALA A 536 30.51 13.97 11.54
C ALA A 536 30.04 14.12 10.08
N ALA A 537 29.54 15.31 9.71
CA ALA A 537 28.94 15.56 8.39
C ALA A 537 29.89 15.32 7.20
N SER A 538 31.20 15.24 7.44
CA SER A 538 32.22 14.92 6.43
C SER A 538 32.39 13.41 6.16
N LEU A 539 31.78 12.54 6.97
CA LEU A 539 31.89 11.09 6.79
C LEU A 539 30.95 10.62 5.68
N THR A 540 31.45 9.72 4.85
CA THR A 540 30.69 9.04 3.79
C THR A 540 30.64 7.54 4.07
N GLN A 541 29.72 6.81 3.43
CA GLN A 541 29.63 5.36 3.57
C GLN A 541 30.98 4.68 3.29
N SER A 542 31.66 5.12 2.23
CA SER A 542 33.00 4.63 1.86
C SER A 542 34.04 4.79 2.98
N ASN A 543 33.92 5.82 3.84
CA ASN A 543 34.84 5.97 4.96
C ASN A 543 34.60 4.91 6.04
N ILE A 544 33.35 4.52 6.26
CA ILE A 544 32.94 3.70 7.40
C ILE A 544 32.84 2.21 7.06
N ASP A 545 32.76 1.83 5.77
CA ASP A 545 32.73 0.44 5.31
C ASP A 545 33.93 -0.39 5.81
N SER A 546 35.08 0.27 5.99
CA SER A 546 36.31 -0.37 6.49
C SER A 546 36.39 -0.44 8.02
N THR A 547 35.40 0.09 8.72
CA THR A 547 35.36 0.16 10.18
C THR A 547 34.47 -0.94 10.77
N PRO A 548 34.68 -1.31 12.05
CA PRO A 548 33.76 -2.18 12.78
C PRO A 548 32.31 -1.67 12.89
N HIS A 549 32.07 -0.38 12.61
CA HIS A 549 30.79 0.30 12.78
C HIS A 549 30.17 0.71 11.43
N SER A 550 30.38 -0.09 10.38
CA SER A 550 29.83 0.13 9.03
C SER A 550 28.29 0.13 8.99
N TRP A 551 27.64 -0.48 9.98
CA TRP A 551 26.19 -0.57 10.15
C TRP A 551 25.60 0.48 11.11
N GLY A 552 26.42 1.41 11.59
CA GLY A 552 26.05 2.41 12.59
C GLY A 552 26.57 2.10 13.99
N VAL A 553 26.31 3.02 14.93
CA VAL A 553 26.68 2.92 16.35
C VAL A 553 25.42 2.90 17.21
N ARG A 554 25.36 1.96 18.15
CA ARG A 554 24.35 1.90 19.22
C ARG A 554 24.97 2.19 20.58
N SER A 555 24.32 3.03 21.38
CA SER A 555 24.70 3.22 22.78
C SER A 555 24.38 1.98 23.62
N GLY A 556 24.96 1.90 24.82
CA GLY A 556 24.42 1.03 25.87
C GLY A 556 23.08 1.56 26.40
N PRO A 557 22.45 0.83 27.35
CA PRO A 557 21.19 1.23 27.96
C PRO A 557 21.30 2.57 28.67
N MET A 558 20.28 3.41 28.51
CA MET A 558 20.13 4.67 29.21
C MET A 558 18.79 4.72 29.92
N ILE A 559 18.74 5.27 31.13
CA ILE A 559 17.51 5.32 31.93
C ILE A 559 17.15 6.74 32.32
N THR A 560 15.87 6.98 32.57
CA THR A 560 15.44 8.18 33.30
C THR A 560 15.81 8.02 34.77
N GLY A 561 16.66 8.90 35.31
CA GLY A 561 17.12 8.83 36.70
C GLY A 561 18.49 8.18 36.87
N SER A 562 18.69 7.38 37.91
CA SER A 562 20.00 6.82 38.26
C SER A 562 19.88 5.49 39.01
N VAL A 563 20.85 4.61 38.83
CA VAL A 563 21.04 3.40 39.64
C VAL A 563 22.16 3.56 40.66
N SER A 564 22.12 2.75 41.73
CA SER A 564 23.12 2.78 42.80
C SER A 564 24.40 2.04 42.40
N ASN A 565 24.27 0.95 41.65
CA ASN A 565 25.37 0.21 41.03
C ASN A 565 25.18 0.20 39.51
N SER A 566 26.24 0.47 38.73
CA SER A 566 26.16 0.52 37.26
C SER A 566 25.66 -0.78 36.64
N TYR A 567 25.91 -1.93 37.28
CA TYR A 567 25.42 -3.22 36.80
C TYR A 567 23.91 -3.40 36.98
N ASP A 568 23.26 -2.63 37.85
CA ASP A 568 21.81 -2.68 38.07
C ASP A 568 21.04 -2.28 36.82
N ILE A 569 21.67 -1.60 35.85
CA ILE A 569 21.03 -1.22 34.58
C ILE A 569 20.60 -2.42 33.74
N TYR A 570 21.22 -3.59 33.98
CA TYR A 570 20.90 -4.84 33.32
C TYR A 570 20.02 -5.77 34.18
N ASP A 571 19.59 -5.32 35.37
CA ASP A 571 18.72 -6.09 36.25
C ASP A 571 17.25 -5.76 35.94
N PRO A 572 16.46 -6.70 35.38
CA PRO A 572 15.07 -6.47 35.01
C PRO A 572 14.15 -6.24 36.21
N SER A 573 14.60 -6.50 37.44
CA SER A 573 13.86 -6.18 38.66
C SER A 573 14.06 -4.73 39.14
N ILE A 574 15.08 -4.05 38.62
CA ILE A 574 15.44 -2.67 38.95
C ILE A 574 15.10 -1.73 37.78
N VAL A 575 15.51 -2.11 36.57
CA VAL A 575 15.26 -1.36 35.33
C VAL A 575 14.31 -2.14 34.45
N THR A 576 13.09 -1.63 34.32
CA THR A 576 12.04 -2.22 33.47
C THR A 576 11.87 -1.49 32.13
N GLU A 577 12.54 -0.35 31.98
CA GLU A 577 12.46 0.51 30.79
C GLU A 577 13.81 1.21 30.63
N PHE A 578 14.36 1.15 29.42
CA PHE A 578 15.59 1.86 29.06
C PHE A 578 15.56 2.29 27.60
N TYR A 579 16.51 3.15 27.24
CA TYR A 579 16.61 3.77 25.94
C TYR A 579 17.98 3.50 25.34
N VAL A 580 18.01 3.25 24.03
CA VAL A 580 19.23 3.08 23.25
C VAL A 580 19.20 4.10 22.11
N TRP A 581 20.31 4.80 21.91
CA TRP A 581 20.48 5.69 20.77
C TRP A 581 21.20 4.94 19.66
N GLU A 582 20.63 4.97 18.46
CA GLU A 582 21.28 4.49 17.24
C GLU A 582 21.58 5.69 16.33
N THR A 583 22.75 5.72 15.72
CA THR A 583 23.13 6.73 14.73
C THR A 583 24.01 6.12 13.64
N GLY A 584 23.93 6.66 12.42
CA GLY A 584 24.68 6.18 11.26
C GLY A 584 24.43 7.02 10.02
N ILE A 585 25.15 6.70 8.95
CA ILE A 585 25.02 7.38 7.65
C ILE A 585 23.74 6.94 6.93
N GLN A 586 23.28 5.73 7.19
CA GLN A 586 22.18 5.10 6.48
C GLN A 586 20.82 5.55 7.03
N THR A 587 19.81 5.60 6.17
CA THR A 587 18.46 6.04 6.51
C THR A 587 17.83 5.17 7.61
N TRP A 588 18.11 3.86 7.62
CA TRP A 588 17.65 2.97 8.68
C TRP A 588 18.28 3.24 10.05
N ASN A 589 19.38 4.00 10.14
CA ASN A 589 19.96 4.42 11.42
C ASN A 589 19.40 5.76 11.91
N GLN A 590 18.63 6.46 11.09
CA GLN A 590 18.14 7.82 11.33
C GLN A 590 16.66 7.81 11.68
N LEU A 591 16.18 8.91 12.24
CA LEU A 591 14.75 9.13 12.44
C LEU A 591 14.24 10.03 11.32
N SER A 592 13.21 9.57 10.62
CA SER A 592 12.46 10.35 9.62
C SER A 592 11.01 10.44 10.07
N THR A 593 10.51 11.65 10.25
CA THR A 593 9.12 11.95 10.65
C THR A 593 8.65 13.25 10.01
N VAL A 594 7.44 13.68 10.31
CA VAL A 594 6.84 14.91 9.80
C VAL A 594 6.20 15.73 10.91
N ARG A 595 6.14 17.05 10.71
CA ARG A 595 5.36 17.97 11.53
C ARG A 595 4.13 18.49 10.81
N ASP A 596 3.02 18.58 11.53
CA ASP A 596 1.81 19.22 11.04
C ASP A 596 1.95 20.76 10.98
N SER A 597 0.91 21.43 10.47
CA SER A 597 0.84 22.90 10.40
C SER A 597 0.85 23.59 11.78
N SER A 598 0.58 22.85 12.85
CA SER A 598 0.70 23.31 14.24
C SER A 598 2.08 23.02 14.85
N ASN A 599 3.03 22.55 14.03
CA ASN A 599 4.40 22.20 14.40
C ASN A 599 4.51 20.99 15.36
N ASN A 600 3.44 20.19 15.48
CA ASN A 600 3.45 18.95 16.25
C ASN A 600 4.00 17.81 15.41
N ILE A 601 4.74 16.89 16.02
CA ILE A 601 5.22 15.68 15.35
C ILE A 601 4.06 14.72 15.16
N VAL A 602 3.91 14.20 13.94
CA VAL A 602 2.91 13.18 13.63
C VAL A 602 3.36 11.83 14.18
N SER A 603 2.47 11.18 14.93
CA SER A 603 2.74 9.86 15.50
C SER A 603 2.33 8.74 14.54
N PHE A 604 3.20 7.76 14.40
CA PHE A 604 2.94 6.52 13.66
C PHE A 604 2.95 5.34 14.61
N GLU A 605 2.04 4.41 14.37
CA GLU A 605 1.92 3.16 15.11
C GLU A 605 2.71 2.05 14.42
N LYS A 606 3.31 1.15 15.20
CA LYS A 606 4.01 -0.01 14.63
C LYS A 606 2.99 -0.89 13.87
N PRO A 607 3.26 -1.30 12.61
CA PRO A 607 2.42 -2.28 11.92
C PRO A 607 2.24 -3.57 12.74
N LEU A 608 1.07 -4.20 12.65
CA LEU A 608 0.90 -5.54 13.20
C LEU A 608 1.71 -6.52 12.38
N GLN A 609 2.43 -7.39 13.07
CA GLN A 609 3.16 -8.49 12.45
C GLN A 609 2.47 -9.78 12.88
N LEU A 610 1.89 -10.48 11.91
CA LEU A 610 1.02 -11.62 12.11
C LEU A 610 1.63 -12.83 11.42
N VAL A 611 1.95 -13.85 12.21
CA VAL A 611 2.33 -15.15 11.66
C VAL A 611 1.08 -15.81 11.10
N TYR A 612 1.16 -16.28 9.86
CA TYR A 612 0.06 -16.88 9.13
C TYR A 612 0.52 -18.15 8.41
N GLN A 613 -0.24 -19.25 8.53
CA GLN A 613 -0.01 -20.47 7.75
C GLN A 613 -1.03 -20.54 6.61
N HIS A 614 -0.53 -20.59 5.38
CA HIS A 614 -1.36 -20.71 4.19
C HIS A 614 -1.75 -22.17 3.93
N THR A 615 -3.00 -22.41 3.56
CA THR A 615 -3.54 -23.76 3.29
C THR A 615 -4.61 -23.70 2.21
N ASP A 616 -4.94 -24.84 1.59
CA ASP A 616 -6.05 -24.94 0.63
C ASP A 616 -7.36 -24.35 1.17
N ALA A 617 -7.65 -24.54 2.46
CA ALA A 617 -8.89 -24.05 3.07
C ALA A 617 -8.90 -22.52 3.27
N ASN A 618 -7.73 -21.90 3.33
CA ASN A 618 -7.57 -20.46 3.49
C ASN A 618 -7.30 -19.74 2.16
N ASP A 619 -6.99 -20.48 1.09
CA ASP A 619 -6.85 -19.91 -0.23
C ASP A 619 -8.23 -19.61 -0.84
N ARG A 620 -8.37 -18.46 -1.49
CA ARG A 620 -9.62 -18.00 -2.09
C ARG A 620 -10.08 -18.89 -3.24
N SER A 621 -9.16 -19.51 -3.97
CA SER A 621 -9.45 -20.49 -5.01
C SER A 621 -9.80 -21.87 -4.44
N GLY A 622 -9.51 -22.11 -3.16
CA GLY A 622 -9.61 -23.42 -2.51
C GLY A 622 -8.41 -24.34 -2.79
N ASN A 623 -7.32 -23.81 -3.35
CA ASN A 623 -6.10 -24.55 -3.68
C ASN A 623 -4.86 -23.66 -3.49
N ALA A 624 -4.07 -23.96 -2.48
CA ALA A 624 -2.86 -23.22 -2.11
C ALA A 624 -1.63 -23.57 -2.96
N GLY A 625 -1.72 -24.60 -3.82
CA GLY A 625 -0.63 -25.02 -4.70
C GLY A 625 0.67 -25.30 -3.94
N ASP A 626 1.79 -24.76 -4.43
CA ASP A 626 3.11 -24.94 -3.81
C ASP A 626 3.23 -24.24 -2.45
N TYR A 627 2.32 -23.33 -2.11
CA TYR A 627 2.31 -22.59 -0.85
C TYR A 627 1.52 -23.29 0.26
N ASP A 628 0.91 -24.46 0.01
CA ASP A 628 0.17 -25.22 1.02
C ASP A 628 1.07 -25.62 2.21
N GLY A 629 0.61 -25.31 3.42
CA GLY A 629 1.31 -25.56 4.67
C GLY A 629 2.47 -24.61 4.98
N GLN A 630 2.82 -23.68 4.07
CA GLN A 630 3.89 -22.71 4.30
C GLN A 630 3.45 -21.61 5.28
N THR A 631 4.41 -21.06 6.02
CA THR A 631 4.17 -19.99 7.01
C THR A 631 4.78 -18.69 6.54
N PHE A 632 3.98 -17.63 6.56
CA PHE A 632 4.33 -16.28 6.13
C PHE A 632 4.23 -15.31 7.31
N LEU A 633 5.06 -14.26 7.27
CA LEU A 633 4.90 -13.10 8.14
C LEU A 633 4.10 -12.04 7.38
N ILE A 634 2.83 -11.92 7.72
CA ILE A 634 1.93 -10.91 7.17
C ILE A 634 2.03 -9.66 8.04
N ASN A 635 2.20 -8.51 7.40
CA ASN A 635 2.24 -7.23 8.08
C ASN A 635 0.97 -6.45 7.71
N TYR A 636 0.40 -5.76 8.70
CA TYR A 636 -0.78 -4.92 8.51
C TYR A 636 -0.51 -3.52 9.06
N GLY A 637 -0.56 -2.54 8.18
CA GLY A 637 -0.22 -1.15 8.45
C GLY A 637 -1.42 -0.22 8.65
N GLY A 638 -2.64 -0.71 8.45
CA GLY A 638 -3.84 0.10 8.41
C GLY A 638 -4.71 -0.26 7.20
N ASN A 639 -5.76 0.52 6.96
CA ASN A 639 -6.77 0.23 5.95
C ASN A 639 -6.15 -0.04 4.56
N GLY A 640 -6.51 -1.17 3.93
CA GLY A 640 -6.01 -1.62 2.63
C GLY A 640 -4.54 -2.04 2.60
N SER A 641 -3.80 -1.84 3.70
CA SER A 641 -2.35 -1.99 3.76
C SER A 641 -1.97 -3.30 4.45
N LEU A 642 -2.07 -4.40 3.70
CA LEU A 642 -1.62 -5.73 4.10
C LEU A 642 -0.54 -6.22 3.13
N TRP A 643 0.64 -6.58 3.64
CA TRP A 643 1.76 -7.04 2.82
C TRP A 643 2.48 -8.25 3.42
N GLY A 644 3.35 -8.88 2.62
CA GLY A 644 4.05 -10.13 2.96
C GLY A 644 3.55 -11.35 2.19
N ILE A 645 2.58 -11.17 1.29
CA ILE A 645 2.22 -12.16 0.27
C ILE A 645 3.20 -12.00 -0.89
N PRO A 646 3.86 -13.07 -1.37
CA PRO A 646 4.74 -13.02 -2.53
C PRO A 646 3.99 -12.59 -3.80
N ASN A 647 4.69 -12.00 -4.77
CA ASN A 647 4.13 -11.67 -6.08
C ASN A 647 4.67 -12.62 -7.15
N ASP A 648 3.86 -12.92 -8.16
CA ASP A 648 4.26 -13.57 -9.41
C ASP A 648 4.43 -12.49 -10.51
N SER A 649 5.55 -12.55 -11.23
CA SER A 649 5.94 -11.57 -12.26
C SER A 649 5.88 -12.15 -13.69
N GLY A 650 5.23 -13.29 -13.90
CA GLY A 650 5.32 -14.07 -15.15
C GLY A 650 4.84 -13.40 -16.45
N SER A 651 4.19 -12.24 -16.41
CA SER A 651 3.58 -11.60 -17.60
C SER A 651 3.77 -10.08 -17.70
N GLY A 652 4.67 -9.48 -16.91
CA GLY A 652 4.81 -8.03 -16.83
C GLY A 652 3.74 -7.34 -15.96
N GLN A 653 2.81 -8.11 -15.40
CA GLN A 653 1.88 -7.68 -14.35
C GLN A 653 2.30 -8.24 -12.99
N TYR A 654 2.22 -7.39 -11.96
CA TYR A 654 2.43 -7.77 -10.57
C TYR A 654 1.13 -8.33 -10.00
N ARG A 655 1.09 -9.64 -9.75
CA ARG A 655 -0.06 -10.28 -9.09
C ARG A 655 0.36 -10.99 -7.81
N PRO A 656 -0.48 -11.02 -6.77
CA PRO A 656 -0.23 -11.83 -5.60
C PRO A 656 -0.16 -13.31 -6.00
N ALA A 657 0.85 -14.02 -5.49
CA ALA A 657 1.08 -15.43 -5.79
C ALA A 657 -0.01 -16.37 -5.21
N PHE A 658 -0.71 -15.92 -4.18
CA PHE A 658 -1.91 -16.56 -3.63
C PHE A 658 -2.84 -15.50 -3.04
N SER A 659 -4.11 -15.83 -2.82
CA SER A 659 -5.09 -14.88 -2.25
C SER A 659 -5.82 -15.50 -1.06
N LEU A 660 -5.94 -14.75 0.02
CA LEU A 660 -6.66 -15.18 1.22
C LEU A 660 -8.17 -15.15 0.97
N ALA A 661 -8.85 -16.21 1.41
CA ALA A 661 -10.30 -16.23 1.50
C ALA A 661 -10.80 -15.25 2.56
N ASP A 662 -11.97 -14.66 2.33
CA ASP A 662 -12.61 -13.80 3.32
C ASP A 662 -12.90 -14.60 4.61
N GLY A 663 -12.54 -14.02 5.75
CA GLY A 663 -12.79 -14.61 7.07
C GLY A 663 -11.67 -15.51 7.57
N VAL A 664 -10.59 -15.67 6.80
CA VAL A 664 -9.35 -16.29 7.28
C VAL A 664 -8.86 -15.55 8.53
N LEU A 665 -8.51 -16.33 9.55
CA LEU A 665 -8.09 -15.81 10.84
C LEU A 665 -6.57 -15.68 10.89
N LEU A 666 -6.10 -14.50 11.29
CA LEU A 666 -4.68 -14.15 11.40
C LEU A 666 -4.26 -13.93 12.86
N GLY A 667 -2.96 -14.09 13.09
CA GLY A 667 -2.32 -13.93 14.40
C GLY A 667 -2.28 -15.22 15.22
N SER A 668 -1.37 -15.27 16.19
CA SER A 668 -1.06 -16.48 16.98
C SER A 668 -2.24 -17.05 17.78
N THR A 669 -3.29 -16.25 18.00
CA THR A 669 -4.51 -16.66 18.69
C THR A 669 -5.78 -16.40 17.86
N ASN A 670 -5.66 -16.29 16.54
CA ASN A 670 -6.78 -16.07 15.61
C ASN A 670 -7.59 -14.80 15.95
N GLN A 671 -6.87 -13.71 16.19
CA GLN A 671 -7.41 -12.45 16.74
C GLN A 671 -8.10 -11.59 15.70
N TYR A 672 -7.73 -11.77 14.43
CA TYR A 672 -8.14 -10.91 13.33
C TYR A 672 -8.74 -11.74 12.20
N ALA A 673 -9.89 -11.33 11.67
CA ALA A 673 -10.47 -11.87 10.45
C ALA A 673 -10.13 -10.93 9.29
N VAL A 674 -9.67 -11.50 8.18
CA VAL A 674 -9.31 -10.75 6.96
C VAL A 674 -10.52 -10.60 6.04
N LYS A 675 -10.60 -9.47 5.32
CA LYS A 675 -11.58 -9.22 4.27
C LYS A 675 -10.89 -8.62 3.05
N ALA A 676 -11.15 -9.15 1.87
CA ALA A 676 -10.69 -8.55 0.61
C ALA A 676 -11.43 -7.24 0.34
N LEU A 677 -10.70 -6.19 -0.01
CA LEU A 677 -11.24 -4.90 -0.43
C LEU A 677 -11.24 -4.75 -1.94
N ASP A 678 -10.18 -5.23 -2.61
CA ASP A 678 -10.02 -5.08 -4.04
C ASP A 678 -9.55 -6.39 -4.69
N ILE A 679 -10.25 -6.80 -5.76
CA ILE A 679 -10.12 -8.10 -6.39
C ILE A 679 -10.06 -7.95 -7.90
N GLU A 680 -8.90 -8.27 -8.47
CA GLU A 680 -8.73 -8.51 -9.89
C GLU A 680 -9.20 -9.92 -10.24
N GLN A 681 -9.98 -10.05 -11.31
CA GLN A 681 -10.39 -11.34 -11.85
C GLN A 681 -9.91 -11.56 -13.27
N THR A 682 -9.50 -12.80 -13.58
CA THR A 682 -9.26 -13.23 -14.96
C THR A 682 -10.16 -14.39 -15.34
N MET A 683 -10.64 -14.41 -16.58
CA MET A 683 -11.49 -15.49 -17.09
C MET A 683 -10.70 -16.79 -17.21
N GLN A 684 -11.23 -17.88 -16.66
CA GLN A 684 -10.58 -19.20 -16.75
C GLN A 684 -10.61 -19.77 -18.17
N LEU A 685 -9.56 -20.52 -18.54
CA LEU A 685 -9.48 -21.25 -19.80
C LEU A 685 -10.58 -22.32 -19.90
N ALA A 686 -11.40 -22.24 -20.95
CA ALA A 686 -12.47 -23.18 -21.29
C ALA A 686 -12.15 -23.95 -22.57
N SER A 687 -10.93 -24.50 -22.67
CA SER A 687 -10.38 -25.16 -23.87
C SER A 687 -11.39 -26.06 -24.58
N GLY A 688 -11.68 -25.75 -25.85
CA GLY A 688 -12.58 -26.53 -26.71
C GLY A 688 -14.09 -26.30 -26.51
N GLN A 689 -14.51 -25.44 -25.58
CA GLN A 689 -15.94 -25.17 -25.30
C GLN A 689 -16.53 -24.06 -26.18
N CYS A 690 -15.71 -23.38 -26.99
CA CYS A 690 -16.12 -22.32 -27.91
C CYS A 690 -16.46 -22.82 -29.32
N GLY A 691 -16.77 -24.11 -29.51
CA GLY A 691 -17.00 -24.69 -30.84
C GLY A 691 -18.17 -24.07 -31.62
N ASP A 692 -19.14 -23.50 -30.91
CA ASP A 692 -20.32 -22.84 -31.49
C ASP A 692 -20.09 -21.33 -31.71
N LEU A 693 -18.95 -20.78 -31.29
CA LEU A 693 -18.59 -19.37 -31.46
C LEU A 693 -17.80 -19.17 -32.75
N THR A 694 -18.23 -18.21 -33.56
CA THR A 694 -17.59 -17.85 -34.82
C THR A 694 -17.12 -16.41 -34.75
N LEU A 695 -15.82 -16.18 -34.92
CA LEU A 695 -15.24 -14.85 -35.07
C LEU A 695 -15.65 -14.29 -36.42
N THR A 696 -16.22 -13.08 -36.41
CA THR A 696 -16.65 -12.36 -37.61
C THR A 696 -16.46 -10.86 -37.42
N ASP A 697 -16.41 -10.12 -38.51
CA ASP A 697 -16.53 -8.66 -38.45
C ASP A 697 -17.87 -8.25 -37.83
N PRO A 698 -17.88 -7.27 -36.90
CA PRO A 698 -19.10 -6.58 -36.52
C PRO A 698 -19.77 -5.97 -37.75
N ALA A 699 -21.09 -5.85 -37.74
CA ALA A 699 -21.84 -5.27 -38.87
C ALA A 699 -21.55 -3.77 -39.11
N VAL A 700 -20.88 -3.12 -38.16
CA VAL A 700 -20.33 -1.77 -38.29
C VAL A 700 -18.82 -1.88 -38.24
N ASP A 701 -18.15 -1.34 -39.27
CA ASP A 701 -16.70 -1.41 -39.39
C ASP A 701 -16.00 -0.70 -38.22
N VAL A 702 -14.79 -1.16 -37.88
CA VAL A 702 -13.92 -0.46 -36.92
C VAL A 702 -13.56 0.91 -37.51
N PRO A 703 -13.78 2.01 -36.77
CA PRO A 703 -13.42 3.35 -37.23
C PRO A 703 -11.90 3.49 -37.39
N THR A 704 -11.48 4.27 -38.40
CA THR A 704 -10.06 4.57 -38.68
C THR A 704 -9.73 6.05 -38.45
N GLY A 705 -10.57 6.74 -37.68
CA GLY A 705 -10.55 8.19 -37.56
C GLY A 705 -11.83 8.72 -36.91
N VAL A 706 -11.72 9.91 -36.30
CA VAL A 706 -12.86 10.66 -35.77
C VAL A 706 -13.69 11.25 -36.92
N THR A 707 -15.02 11.14 -36.84
CA THR A 707 -15.95 11.72 -37.83
C THR A 707 -16.66 12.98 -37.34
N GLY A 708 -16.81 13.13 -36.03
CA GLY A 708 -17.33 14.32 -35.36
C GLY A 708 -16.24 15.36 -35.05
N SER A 709 -16.57 16.31 -34.17
CA SER A 709 -15.63 17.35 -33.72
C SER A 709 -16.05 17.83 -32.34
N ALA A 710 -15.07 18.05 -31.45
CA ALA A 710 -15.29 18.71 -30.17
C ALA A 710 -15.09 20.23 -30.26
N ASP A 711 -15.21 20.83 -31.46
CA ASP A 711 -15.27 22.29 -31.61
C ASP A 711 -16.59 22.84 -31.07
N ILE A 712 -16.55 23.23 -29.80
CA ILE A 712 -17.65 23.79 -29.02
C ILE A 712 -17.50 25.30 -28.79
N GLY A 713 -16.51 25.93 -29.43
CA GLY A 713 -16.17 27.35 -29.24
C GLY A 713 -15.26 27.63 -28.04
N ASP A 714 -15.21 28.92 -27.66
CA ASP A 714 -14.41 29.42 -26.54
C ASP A 714 -15.02 29.03 -25.19
N MET A 715 -14.16 28.76 -24.21
CA MET A 715 -14.59 28.44 -22.84
C MET A 715 -15.37 29.61 -22.23
N PRO A 716 -16.62 29.40 -21.75
CA PRO A 716 -17.37 30.44 -21.06
C PRO A 716 -16.72 30.86 -19.74
N ILE A 717 -16.89 32.13 -19.36
CA ILE A 717 -16.50 32.61 -18.03
C ILE A 717 -17.66 32.36 -17.06
N VAL A 718 -17.41 31.57 -16.02
CA VAL A 718 -18.34 31.31 -14.90
C VAL A 718 -17.76 31.96 -13.65
N GLU A 719 -18.50 32.86 -13.01
CA GLU A 719 -18.10 33.52 -11.76
C GLU A 719 -18.87 32.90 -10.57
N GLY A 720 -18.15 32.44 -9.54
CA GLY A 720 -18.74 31.88 -8.32
C GLY A 720 -18.20 30.50 -7.96
N ASP A 721 -18.72 29.94 -6.87
CA ASP A 721 -18.38 28.60 -6.40
C ASP A 721 -18.92 27.52 -7.37
N PRO A 722 -18.30 26.32 -7.41
CA PRO A 722 -18.76 25.19 -8.23
C PRO A 722 -20.22 24.86 -8.00
N SER A 723 -20.97 24.63 -9.08
CA SER A 723 -22.39 24.25 -9.00
C SER A 723 -22.58 22.75 -8.76
N VAL A 724 -21.57 21.94 -9.09
CA VAL A 724 -21.55 20.49 -8.86
C VAL A 724 -20.17 20.08 -8.35
N ILE A 725 -20.14 19.24 -7.32
CA ILE A 725 -18.92 18.69 -6.73
C ILE A 725 -19.11 17.18 -6.57
N ALA A 726 -18.25 16.36 -7.19
CA ALA A 726 -18.31 14.89 -7.14
C ALA A 726 -19.71 14.31 -7.46
N GLY A 727 -20.39 14.83 -8.47
CA GLY A 727 -21.76 14.41 -8.82
C GLY A 727 -22.89 14.99 -7.97
N VAL A 728 -22.59 15.83 -6.97
CA VAL A 728 -23.59 16.43 -6.07
C VAL A 728 -23.81 17.90 -6.42
N THR A 729 -25.05 18.25 -6.81
CA THR A 729 -25.49 19.64 -7.00
C THR A 729 -25.48 20.42 -5.68
N GLN A 730 -24.90 21.62 -5.68
CA GLN A 730 -24.68 22.46 -4.49
C GLN A 730 -25.86 23.40 -4.15
#